data_AF-A0A316HMW4-F1
#
_entry.id   AF-A0A316HMW4-F1
#
_cell.length_a   1.000
_cell.length_b   1.000
_cell.length_c   1.000
_cell.angle_alpha   90.00
_cell.angle_beta   90.00
_cell.angle_gamma   90.00
#
_symmetry.space_group_name_H-M   'P 1'
#
loop_
_entity.id
_entity.type
_entity.pdbx_description
1 polymer ?
#
loop_
_entity_poly.entity_id
_entity_poly.type
_entity_poly.pdbx_seq_one_letter_code
_entity_poly.pdbx_strand_id
1 'polypeptide(L)'
;MARLLLVLVLVFAGLTTGTAAADPLPRNGVTVRVDPSYQQPEFEGWGTSLVWFANITGGYPEPIRRKLVDLLFGQDGLRLNIARYNIGGGNAPDVRKDYMKVGATMEGFWKAPPGTTRADMDWWRPDNPDHWNFAADANQRWWVDQIKRKVTKWESFSNSPPWFQTVSGYVSGGFDANTDQIRRDRVDDFATYLARVTQELERAHGIKFDTLAPLNEPNTNYWGTQIGPDGQPTGGRQEGAHAGPELQQEVLLATRRALDKLKSPVKVSAMDETNPGTFVRNWNGYGPAREVIDQLNVHTYGTGQRTSARDIAKGAGEKLWMSEVEGTWGNGTTDYTGMEPGLGMATRMLEDIRELEPSAWVFWQPIEDSIPQQAAGKNWGSVHIPFNCKATDTLESCPIRTNSKFHTIRNFTHFVRPGDRFVKTDDPSTVAAVKRFGLGANVVHVNNGTAARAVTLDLSRFRDASGTVTPVVTSADGALVRGKPVRIIDGSATLAVPGKSVTTFVVDGVSGVARDVALVQPDHVYRLAMGGRSLQPSDDWSQAVARTTDVTSARQLWSVRKLGNGNGNRERYELVNAVSGTRLAAAGDAVVLQSAGGTAAQWIMSTTGDGTWTFVNAATGALIDSTGETVSAKTPTSGASQRWTVADETVLRTQDATVFTVPELRPVLPHTVTPVYRDGARGALPVVWDLPPDSRWNQPGTVRVRGTATDALGRKLPALAVVTVDTIASTLPARARTYVGGRPDLPATVTGIGRRGGRAELPVTWDPAVFDELGTVTVTGRAQVVDGSMVAATAVVEVTEPVEVNAAPDPAVAVAATYTESGYSAERLRNGVIDEKAWSNWRSGTKNPADTITFTFPKARDLTRVAVHSYRDGDGGIAKSLKVQVRTADGTWADASGEVEVTGVRTDVALNPSPPATAVRVVLTARPSGYLTLGEIEVLAKAPTP
;
A
#
# COMPACT_ATOMS: atom_id res chain seq x y z
N MET A 1 -4.96 44.99 -72.80
CA MET A 1 -5.06 43.64 -73.39
C MET A 1 -3.92 42.79 -72.84
N ALA A 2 -4.17 41.50 -72.61
CA ALA A 2 -3.21 40.42 -72.38
C ALA A 2 -2.28 40.53 -71.15
N ARG A 3 -2.57 39.68 -70.15
CA ARG A 3 -1.59 39.17 -69.18
C ARG A 3 -0.57 38.30 -69.94
N LEU A 4 0.71 38.55 -69.75
CA LEU A 4 1.80 37.68 -70.21
C LEU A 4 2.53 37.11 -69.00
N LEU A 5 2.70 35.78 -69.03
CA LEU A 5 3.47 34.99 -68.08
C LEU A 5 4.95 35.42 -68.07
N LEU A 6 5.56 35.42 -66.88
CA LEU A 6 6.98 35.13 -66.73
C LEU A 6 7.14 34.04 -65.67
N VAL A 7 7.79 32.95 -66.08
CA VAL A 7 8.15 31.79 -65.29
C VAL A 7 9.31 32.16 -64.35
N LEU A 8 9.18 31.86 -63.06
CA LEU A 8 10.31 31.84 -62.12
C LEU A 8 10.41 30.43 -61.51
N VAL A 9 11.57 29.82 -61.72
CA VAL A 9 11.99 28.52 -61.20
C VAL A 9 12.15 28.61 -59.68
N LEU A 10 11.36 27.84 -58.92
CA LEU A 10 11.53 27.67 -57.48
C LEU A 10 12.27 26.35 -57.18
N VAL A 11 13.42 26.50 -56.54
CA VAL A 11 14.24 25.43 -55.98
C VAL A 11 13.47 24.75 -54.83
N PHE A 12 13.22 23.44 -54.96
CA PHE A 12 12.71 22.61 -53.88
C PHE A 12 13.83 22.36 -52.86
N ALA A 13 13.81 23.08 -51.73
CA ALA A 13 14.49 22.67 -50.51
C ALA A 13 13.57 21.72 -49.74
N GLY A 14 13.91 20.42 -49.74
CA GLY A 14 13.21 19.41 -48.95
C GLY A 14 13.39 19.69 -47.46
N LEU A 15 12.32 20.13 -46.80
CA LEU A 15 12.20 20.13 -45.35
C LEU A 15 12.03 18.68 -44.89
N THR A 16 13.11 18.07 -44.43
CA THR A 16 13.05 16.85 -43.62
C THR A 16 12.42 17.20 -42.28
N THR A 17 11.18 16.77 -42.06
CA THR A 17 10.56 16.79 -40.74
C THR A 17 11.32 15.81 -39.85
N GLY A 18 12.28 16.31 -39.07
CA GLY A 18 12.94 15.53 -38.02
C GLY A 18 11.89 15.08 -37.02
N THR A 19 11.62 13.77 -36.98
CA THR A 19 10.92 13.13 -35.87
C THR A 19 11.76 13.35 -34.62
N ALA A 20 11.35 14.25 -33.73
CA ALA A 20 11.95 14.34 -32.41
C ALA A 20 11.84 12.97 -31.74
N ALA A 21 12.99 12.34 -31.48
CA ALA A 21 13.05 11.08 -30.75
C ALA A 21 12.36 11.28 -29.39
N ALA A 22 11.53 10.33 -28.98
CA ALA A 22 10.99 10.32 -27.62
C ALA A 22 12.16 10.30 -26.62
N ASP A 23 12.08 11.09 -25.56
CA ASP A 23 13.09 11.05 -24.51
C ASP A 23 13.26 9.61 -24.02
N PRO A 24 14.51 9.13 -23.85
CA PRO A 24 14.75 7.76 -23.41
C PRO A 24 14.13 7.56 -22.02
N LEU A 25 13.42 6.43 -21.85
CA LEU A 25 12.84 6.07 -20.56
C LEU A 25 13.96 5.87 -19.51
N PRO A 26 13.73 6.28 -18.24
CA PRO A 26 14.65 5.97 -17.15
C PRO A 26 14.89 4.47 -17.00
N ARG A 27 16.11 4.06 -16.61
CA ARG A 27 16.50 2.64 -16.46
C ARG A 27 15.92 1.96 -15.23
N ASN A 28 15.53 2.73 -14.21
CA ASN A 28 14.83 2.28 -13.00
C ASN A 28 13.32 2.21 -13.25
N GLY A 29 12.80 1.02 -13.52
CA GLY A 29 11.39 0.78 -13.83
C GLY A 29 10.62 0.10 -12.71
N VAL A 30 9.35 0.48 -12.53
CA VAL A 30 8.37 -0.25 -11.73
C VAL A 30 7.18 -0.65 -12.60
N THR A 31 6.62 -1.83 -12.36
CA THR A 31 5.35 -2.25 -13.00
C THR A 31 4.25 -2.21 -11.96
N VAL A 32 3.15 -1.54 -12.29
CA VAL A 32 1.96 -1.42 -11.44
C VAL A 32 0.82 -2.15 -12.13
N ARG A 33 0.33 -3.22 -11.51
CA ARG A 33 -0.85 -3.95 -11.97
C ARG A 33 -2.11 -3.34 -11.39
N VAL A 34 -3.01 -2.93 -12.27
CA VAL A 34 -4.33 -2.43 -11.89
C VAL A 34 -5.34 -3.57 -11.98
N ASP A 35 -5.97 -3.96 -10.86
CA ASP A 35 -6.85 -5.13 -10.80
C ASP A 35 -8.31 -4.74 -10.49
N PRO A 36 -9.19 -4.62 -11.51
CA PRO A 36 -10.59 -4.27 -11.32
C PRO A 36 -11.46 -5.40 -10.76
N SER A 37 -10.91 -6.59 -10.47
CA SER A 37 -11.63 -7.71 -9.86
C SER A 37 -11.87 -7.55 -8.36
N TYR A 38 -11.23 -6.57 -7.73
CA TYR A 38 -11.42 -6.19 -6.34
C TYR A 38 -11.65 -4.67 -6.26
N GLN A 39 -12.90 -4.28 -5.99
CA GLN A 39 -13.35 -2.89 -6.00
C GLN A 39 -13.82 -2.48 -4.61
N GLN A 40 -13.29 -1.38 -4.10
CA GLN A 40 -13.76 -0.73 -2.89
C GLN A 40 -15.23 -0.26 -3.04
N PRO A 41 -15.89 0.21 -1.96
CA PRO A 41 -17.22 0.79 -2.07
C PRO A 41 -17.25 1.94 -3.08
N GLU A 42 -18.46 2.34 -3.46
CA GLU A 42 -18.62 3.56 -4.25
C GLU A 42 -18.03 4.72 -3.48
N PHE A 43 -17.11 5.46 -4.11
CA PHE A 43 -16.47 6.57 -3.47
C PHE A 43 -17.46 7.75 -3.40
N GLU A 44 -17.72 8.22 -2.19
CA GLU A 44 -18.65 9.32 -1.91
C GLU A 44 -18.00 10.68 -2.13
N GLY A 45 -16.68 10.76 -2.02
CA GLY A 45 -15.91 11.93 -2.43
C GLY A 45 -14.91 12.45 -1.40
N TRP A 46 -14.57 13.72 -1.58
CA TRP A 46 -13.54 14.44 -0.83
C TRP A 46 -14.17 15.54 0.01
N GLY A 47 -13.78 15.64 1.29
CA GLY A 47 -14.41 16.55 2.23
C GLY A 47 -13.48 17.42 3.03
N THR A 48 -14.06 18.37 3.75
CA THR A 48 -13.39 19.10 4.84
C THR A 48 -14.35 19.29 6.00
N SER A 49 -13.83 19.42 7.21
CA SER A 49 -14.57 20.05 8.28
C SER A 49 -14.63 21.57 8.08
N LEU A 50 -15.75 22.21 8.42
CA LEU A 50 -15.91 23.67 8.48
C LEU A 50 -15.45 24.23 9.83
N VAL A 51 -14.65 23.48 10.56
CA VAL A 51 -14.11 23.85 11.86
C VAL A 51 -13.12 25.00 11.76
N TRP A 52 -13.17 25.90 12.76
CA TRP A 52 -12.29 27.05 13.03
C TRP A 52 -12.09 28.05 11.89
N PHE A 53 -11.55 27.65 10.75
CA PHE A 53 -11.36 28.56 9.62
C PHE A 53 -12.70 29.18 9.18
N ALA A 54 -13.81 28.44 9.16
CA ALA A 54 -15.08 29.00 8.73
C ALA A 54 -15.72 29.88 9.82
N ASN A 55 -15.45 29.61 11.10
CA ASN A 55 -15.80 30.50 12.22
C ASN A 55 -15.14 31.88 12.06
N ILE A 56 -13.91 31.94 11.52
CA ILE A 56 -13.21 33.21 11.29
C ILE A 56 -13.53 33.82 9.92
N THR A 57 -13.25 33.07 8.86
CA THR A 57 -13.23 33.60 7.48
C THR A 57 -14.63 33.88 6.92
N GLY A 58 -15.70 33.32 7.51
CA GLY A 58 -17.07 33.68 7.14
C GLY A 58 -17.37 35.18 7.33
N GLY A 59 -16.67 35.83 8.27
CA GLY A 59 -16.78 37.26 8.55
C GLY A 59 -15.85 38.17 7.71
N TYR A 60 -15.07 37.60 6.79
CA TYR A 60 -14.12 38.40 5.99
C TYR A 60 -14.78 39.19 4.85
N PRO A 61 -14.10 40.23 4.34
CA PRO A 61 -14.53 40.94 3.14
C PRO A 61 -14.89 39.98 2.00
N GLU A 62 -15.99 40.28 1.31
CA GLU A 62 -16.58 39.36 0.33
C GLU A 62 -15.62 38.81 -0.73
N PRO A 63 -14.72 39.62 -1.34
CA PRO A 63 -13.74 39.09 -2.30
C PRO A 63 -12.83 38.00 -1.71
N ILE A 64 -12.42 38.14 -0.45
CA ILE A 64 -11.53 37.20 0.24
C ILE A 64 -12.27 35.88 0.50
N ARG A 65 -13.42 35.94 1.17
CA ARG A 65 -14.17 34.71 1.52
C ARG A 65 -14.72 33.98 0.29
N ARG A 66 -15.09 34.69 -0.79
CA ARG A 66 -15.44 34.05 -2.08
C ARG A 66 -14.24 33.32 -2.69
N LYS A 67 -13.04 33.93 -2.67
CA LYS A 67 -11.81 33.28 -3.15
C LYS A 67 -11.50 32.00 -2.37
N LEU A 68 -11.70 32.00 -1.05
CA LEU A 68 -11.54 30.81 -0.21
C LEU A 68 -12.55 29.70 -0.58
N VAL A 69 -13.84 30.05 -0.80
CA VAL A 69 -14.86 29.10 -1.28
C VAL A 69 -14.45 28.48 -2.61
N ASP A 70 -13.91 29.26 -3.55
CA ASP A 70 -13.48 28.77 -4.85
C ASP A 70 -12.23 27.88 -4.76
N LEU A 71 -11.31 28.16 -3.83
CA LEU A 71 -10.15 27.31 -3.60
C LEU A 71 -10.55 25.92 -3.07
N LEU A 72 -11.57 25.80 -2.22
CA LEU A 72 -11.99 24.50 -1.69
C LEU A 72 -13.01 23.78 -2.57
N PHE A 73 -14.07 24.48 -2.99
CA PHE A 73 -15.21 23.87 -3.68
C PHE A 73 -15.34 24.29 -5.16
N GLY A 74 -14.50 25.19 -5.65
CA GLY A 74 -14.51 25.63 -7.05
C GLY A 74 -13.93 24.60 -8.02
N GLN A 75 -14.22 24.77 -9.32
CA GLN A 75 -13.76 23.89 -10.39
C GLN A 75 -12.23 23.90 -10.56
N ASP A 76 -11.58 25.01 -10.26
CA ASP A 76 -10.11 25.10 -10.32
C ASP A 76 -9.45 24.86 -8.95
N GLY A 77 -10.27 24.76 -7.90
CA GLY A 77 -9.88 24.48 -6.52
C GLY A 77 -9.71 22.99 -6.22
N LEU A 78 -9.94 22.60 -4.97
CA LEU A 78 -9.89 21.21 -4.54
C LEU A 78 -11.12 20.39 -4.98
N ARG A 79 -12.18 21.03 -5.48
CA ARG A 79 -13.43 20.36 -5.90
C ARG A 79 -14.01 19.42 -4.83
N LEU A 80 -13.97 19.85 -3.57
CA LEU A 80 -14.59 19.10 -2.48
C LEU A 80 -16.10 19.03 -2.69
N ASN A 81 -16.71 17.94 -2.21
CA ASN A 81 -18.15 17.68 -2.30
C ASN A 81 -18.74 17.14 -0.99
N ILE A 82 -17.95 17.10 0.08
CA ILE A 82 -18.37 16.72 1.43
C ILE A 82 -18.04 17.86 2.38
N ALA A 83 -18.93 18.17 3.31
CA ALA A 83 -18.68 19.16 4.36
C ALA A 83 -19.15 18.66 5.73
N ARG A 84 -18.29 18.79 6.74
CA ARG A 84 -18.62 18.50 8.14
C ARG A 84 -18.87 19.80 8.89
N TYR A 85 -20.06 20.00 9.47
CA TYR A 85 -20.42 21.20 10.24
C TYR A 85 -20.08 21.00 11.72
N ASN A 86 -19.27 21.88 12.30
CA ASN A 86 -18.90 21.80 13.72
C ASN A 86 -19.93 22.52 14.59
N ILE A 87 -20.73 21.76 15.35
CA ILE A 87 -21.65 22.29 16.35
C ILE A 87 -20.83 22.70 17.58
N GLY A 88 -20.78 23.99 17.89
CA GLY A 88 -20.01 24.51 19.02
C GLY A 88 -20.61 24.16 20.39
N GLY A 89 -19.74 23.89 21.36
CA GLY A 89 -20.13 23.79 22.76
C GLY A 89 -20.37 25.17 23.37
N GLY A 90 -19.45 26.10 23.14
CA GLY A 90 -19.50 27.47 23.65
C GLY A 90 -19.09 27.59 25.13
N ASN A 91 -18.26 28.58 25.43
CA ASN A 91 -17.82 28.88 26.80
C ASN A 91 -18.95 29.43 27.68
N ALA A 92 -18.81 29.27 29.00
CA ALA A 92 -19.63 29.98 29.96
C ALA A 92 -19.51 31.52 29.80
N PRO A 93 -20.56 32.31 30.12
CA PRO A 93 -20.53 33.76 29.89
C PRO A 93 -19.42 34.53 30.62
N ASP A 94 -18.99 34.03 31.79
CA ASP A 94 -17.94 34.58 32.66
C ASP A 94 -16.55 34.02 32.37
N VAL A 95 -16.40 33.17 31.35
CA VAL A 95 -15.13 32.60 30.92
C VAL A 95 -14.58 33.39 29.72
N ARG A 96 -13.31 33.77 29.80
CA ARG A 96 -12.62 34.48 28.71
C ARG A 96 -12.65 33.69 27.39
N LYS A 97 -12.59 34.39 26.26
CA LYS A 97 -12.73 33.78 24.91
C LYS A 97 -11.40 33.54 24.19
N ASP A 98 -10.30 34.02 24.74
CA ASP A 98 -8.98 34.13 24.11
C ASP A 98 -7.93 33.18 24.70
N TYR A 99 -8.36 32.07 25.32
CA TYR A 99 -7.45 31.05 25.88
C TYR A 99 -7.19 29.86 24.93
N MET A 100 -8.01 29.70 23.88
CA MET A 100 -7.85 28.70 22.84
C MET A 100 -7.23 29.30 21.57
N LYS A 101 -6.88 28.47 20.58
CA LYS A 101 -6.41 28.95 19.27
C LYS A 101 -7.46 29.87 18.61
N VAL A 102 -6.99 30.84 17.82
CA VAL A 102 -7.88 31.71 17.03
C VAL A 102 -8.77 30.86 16.13
N GLY A 103 -10.08 31.10 16.21
CA GLY A 103 -11.11 30.32 15.52
C GLY A 103 -11.61 29.09 16.27
N ALA A 104 -10.88 28.58 17.26
CA ALA A 104 -11.26 27.39 18.02
C ALA A 104 -12.31 27.64 19.11
N THR A 105 -12.54 28.90 19.50
CA THR A 105 -13.64 29.28 20.37
C THR A 105 -14.93 29.36 19.55
N MET A 106 -15.77 28.33 19.65
CA MET A 106 -17.02 28.22 18.91
C MET A 106 -18.19 28.80 19.70
N GLU A 107 -19.22 29.28 19.01
CA GLU A 107 -20.47 29.69 19.66
C GLU A 107 -21.40 28.48 19.86
N GLY A 108 -22.04 28.39 21.02
CA GLY A 108 -23.09 27.41 21.28
C GLY A 108 -24.47 27.93 20.88
N PHE A 109 -25.37 27.02 20.50
CA PHE A 109 -26.75 27.32 20.09
C PHE A 109 -27.70 27.48 21.29
N TRP A 110 -27.21 28.07 22.37
CA TRP A 110 -27.93 28.29 23.62
C TRP A 110 -27.90 29.78 24.01
N LYS A 111 -28.85 30.18 24.85
CA LYS A 111 -28.99 31.55 25.34
C LYS A 111 -29.07 31.54 26.86
N ALA A 112 -27.95 31.82 27.52
CA ALA A 112 -27.90 31.89 28.98
C ALA A 112 -28.65 33.13 29.51
N PRO A 113 -29.42 33.02 30.59
CA PRO A 113 -29.95 34.17 31.31
C PRO A 113 -28.84 35.15 31.74
N PRO A 114 -29.13 36.46 31.83
CA PRO A 114 -28.19 37.42 32.38
C PRO A 114 -27.73 37.01 33.79
N GLY A 115 -26.43 37.07 34.04
CA GLY A 115 -25.82 36.71 35.33
C GLY A 115 -25.43 35.24 35.49
N THR A 116 -25.71 34.37 34.51
CA THR A 116 -25.22 32.98 34.52
C THR A 116 -23.69 32.94 34.49
N THR A 117 -23.12 32.13 35.39
CA THR A 117 -21.68 31.89 35.56
C THR A 117 -21.33 30.43 35.26
N ARG A 118 -20.05 30.11 35.15
CA ARG A 118 -19.54 28.74 34.95
C ARG A 118 -19.97 27.76 36.05
N ALA A 119 -20.40 28.24 37.22
CA ALA A 119 -20.89 27.37 38.29
C ALA A 119 -22.35 26.93 38.07
N ASP A 120 -23.12 27.65 37.24
CA ASP A 120 -24.54 27.41 37.04
C ASP A 120 -24.75 26.31 35.97
N MET A 121 -24.61 25.05 36.33
CA MET A 121 -24.58 23.95 35.36
C MET A 121 -25.97 23.36 35.01
N ASP A 122 -27.03 23.79 35.70
CA ASP A 122 -28.36 23.15 35.63
C ASP A 122 -29.49 24.08 35.13
N TRP A 123 -29.17 25.25 34.56
CA TRP A 123 -30.18 26.19 34.05
C TRP A 123 -30.79 25.76 32.71
N TRP A 124 -30.01 25.13 31.83
CA TRP A 124 -30.44 24.85 30.46
C TRP A 124 -31.48 23.72 30.41
N ARG A 125 -32.45 23.86 29.50
CA ARG A 125 -33.59 22.96 29.34
C ARG A 125 -33.92 22.86 27.86
N PRO A 126 -33.88 21.68 27.24
CA PRO A 126 -34.09 21.54 25.80
C PRO A 126 -35.52 21.89 25.36
N ASP A 127 -36.51 21.72 26.23
CA ASP A 127 -37.92 22.01 25.99
C ASP A 127 -38.28 23.49 26.13
N ASN A 128 -37.43 24.31 26.77
CA ASN A 128 -37.64 25.76 26.84
C ASN A 128 -37.10 26.46 25.57
N PRO A 129 -37.97 27.03 24.71
CA PRO A 129 -37.51 27.74 23.51
C PRO A 129 -36.62 28.96 23.80
N ASP A 130 -36.79 29.63 24.95
CA ASP A 130 -36.01 30.82 25.31
C ASP A 130 -34.55 30.50 25.64
N HIS A 131 -34.22 29.22 25.85
CA HIS A 131 -32.87 28.75 26.12
C HIS A 131 -32.05 28.49 24.84
N TRP A 132 -32.64 28.66 23.65
CA TRP A 132 -31.97 28.43 22.37
C TRP A 132 -31.54 29.74 21.71
N ASN A 133 -30.38 29.70 21.03
CA ASN A 133 -29.93 30.77 20.15
C ASN A 133 -29.61 30.21 18.76
N PHE A 134 -30.63 30.10 17.90
CA PHE A 134 -30.45 29.62 16.52
C PHE A 134 -29.80 30.65 15.58
N ALA A 135 -29.50 31.86 16.08
CA ALA A 135 -28.73 32.86 15.34
C ALA A 135 -27.22 32.76 15.60
N ALA A 136 -26.77 31.88 16.50
CA ALA A 136 -25.35 31.64 16.77
C ALA A 136 -24.58 31.24 15.51
N ASP A 137 -23.25 31.38 15.57
CA ASP A 137 -22.31 30.82 14.59
C ASP A 137 -22.57 31.29 13.15
N ALA A 138 -22.83 32.59 13.01
CA ALA A 138 -23.18 33.21 11.73
C ALA A 138 -22.12 32.97 10.63
N ASN A 139 -20.85 32.84 11.00
CA ASN A 139 -19.74 32.70 10.06
C ASN A 139 -19.66 31.29 9.45
N GLN A 140 -19.82 30.19 10.22
CA GLN A 140 -19.94 28.86 9.61
C GLN A 140 -21.23 28.73 8.80
N ARG A 141 -22.36 29.28 9.28
CA ARG A 141 -23.63 29.27 8.55
C ARG A 141 -23.54 30.00 7.21
N TRP A 142 -22.76 31.09 7.13
CA TRP A 142 -22.47 31.74 5.84
C TRP A 142 -21.78 30.77 4.87
N TRP A 143 -20.79 30.01 5.33
CA TRP A 143 -20.10 29.00 4.53
C TRP A 143 -21.06 27.92 4.02
N VAL A 144 -21.97 27.43 4.88
CA VAL A 144 -23.02 26.47 4.48
C VAL A 144 -23.81 26.99 3.28
N ASP A 145 -24.28 28.23 3.34
CA ASP A 145 -25.05 28.82 2.25
C ASP A 145 -24.25 28.97 0.95
N GLN A 146 -22.93 29.18 1.03
CA GLN A 146 -22.09 29.28 -0.15
C GLN A 146 -21.86 27.93 -0.85
N ILE A 147 -21.82 26.84 -0.09
CA ILE A 147 -21.39 25.54 -0.61
C ILE A 147 -22.52 24.53 -0.78
N LYS A 148 -23.75 24.80 -0.30
CA LYS A 148 -24.89 23.85 -0.34
C LYS A 148 -25.28 23.29 -1.69
N ARG A 149 -24.91 23.94 -2.80
CA ARG A 149 -25.12 23.41 -4.16
C ARG A 149 -23.94 22.61 -4.71
N LYS A 150 -22.79 22.67 -4.03
CA LYS A 150 -21.54 21.99 -4.40
C LYS A 150 -21.31 20.73 -3.56
N VAL A 151 -21.84 20.72 -2.33
CA VAL A 151 -21.75 19.59 -1.40
C VAL A 151 -22.88 18.60 -1.64
N THR A 152 -22.52 17.31 -1.74
CA THR A 152 -23.46 16.19 -1.92
C THR A 152 -23.60 15.33 -0.66
N LYS A 153 -22.68 15.46 0.31
CA LYS A 153 -22.70 14.76 1.59
C LYS A 153 -22.43 15.71 2.74
N TRP A 154 -23.28 15.67 3.76
CA TRP A 154 -23.18 16.53 4.92
C TRP A 154 -23.11 15.69 6.19
N GLU A 155 -22.16 16.01 7.05
CA GLU A 155 -22.13 15.47 8.42
C GLU A 155 -22.16 16.64 9.40
N SER A 156 -22.92 16.54 10.48
CA SER A 156 -22.74 17.43 11.63
C SER A 156 -21.91 16.71 12.68
N PHE A 157 -21.00 17.41 13.35
CA PHE A 157 -20.20 16.82 14.42
C PHE A 157 -19.95 17.80 15.56
N SER A 158 -19.47 17.30 16.70
CA SER A 158 -19.22 18.10 17.91
C SER A 158 -17.86 17.78 18.51
N ASN A 159 -17.04 18.81 18.73
CA ASN A 159 -15.79 18.65 19.48
C ASN A 159 -16.02 18.51 20.99
N SER A 160 -17.04 19.18 21.52
CA SER A 160 -17.33 19.20 22.96
C SER A 160 -18.82 19.43 23.21
N PRO A 161 -19.38 18.96 24.34
CA PRO A 161 -20.68 19.41 24.80
C PRO A 161 -20.65 20.91 25.15
N PRO A 162 -21.82 21.58 25.20
CA PRO A 162 -21.96 22.83 25.93
C PRO A 162 -21.35 22.76 27.32
N TRP A 163 -20.72 23.85 27.78
CA TRP A 163 -19.98 23.88 29.05
C TRP A 163 -20.80 23.35 30.25
N PHE A 164 -22.10 23.64 30.31
CA PHE A 164 -22.99 23.19 31.40
C PHE A 164 -23.32 21.67 31.38
N GLN A 165 -22.95 20.99 30.29
CA GLN A 165 -23.04 19.53 30.13
C GLN A 165 -21.67 18.85 30.30
N THR A 166 -20.58 19.61 30.48
CA THR A 166 -19.28 19.04 30.82
C THR A 166 -19.11 18.87 32.33
N VAL A 167 -18.19 18.02 32.76
CA VAL A 167 -17.89 17.84 34.20
C VAL A 167 -17.14 19.06 34.75
N SER A 168 -16.22 19.64 33.96
CA SER A 168 -15.37 20.75 34.38
C SER A 168 -16.05 22.13 34.30
N GLY A 169 -17.16 22.27 33.58
CA GLY A 169 -17.72 23.57 33.22
C GLY A 169 -16.91 24.31 32.15
N TYR A 170 -15.99 23.63 31.48
CA TYR A 170 -15.20 24.14 30.36
C TYR A 170 -15.35 23.22 29.15
N VAL A 171 -15.36 23.81 27.95
CA VAL A 171 -15.50 23.08 26.68
C VAL A 171 -14.17 22.54 26.15
N SER A 172 -13.04 23.00 26.68
CA SER A 172 -11.68 22.55 26.31
C SER A 172 -11.25 21.23 26.96
N GLY A 173 -12.07 20.68 27.86
CA GLY A 173 -11.84 19.40 28.51
C GLY A 173 -11.68 19.50 30.04
N GLY A 174 -11.21 18.41 30.63
CA GLY A 174 -11.12 18.23 32.08
C GLY A 174 -9.90 18.87 32.72
N PHE A 175 -9.87 18.89 34.04
CA PHE A 175 -8.61 19.18 34.76
C PHE A 175 -7.65 17.99 34.74
N ASP A 176 -8.18 16.77 34.59
CA ASP A 176 -7.44 15.57 34.18
C ASP A 176 -7.98 15.11 32.82
N ALA A 177 -7.12 15.14 31.80
CA ALA A 177 -7.45 14.79 30.44
C ALA A 177 -7.71 13.29 30.22
N ASN A 178 -7.53 12.44 31.24
CA ASN A 178 -7.86 11.00 31.20
C ASN A 178 -9.23 10.68 31.84
N THR A 179 -9.95 11.69 32.32
CA THR A 179 -11.23 11.48 33.02
C THR A 179 -12.40 11.87 32.13
N ASP A 180 -13.46 11.06 32.15
CA ASP A 180 -14.72 11.33 31.45
C ASP A 180 -15.20 12.77 31.69
N GLN A 181 -15.44 13.51 30.61
CA GLN A 181 -15.79 14.94 30.64
C GLN A 181 -17.24 15.25 30.31
N ILE A 182 -18.05 14.26 29.97
CA ILE A 182 -19.47 14.46 29.69
C ILE A 182 -20.26 14.03 30.91
N ARG A 183 -21.14 14.90 31.41
CA ARG A 183 -22.01 14.60 32.54
C ARG A 183 -22.99 13.49 32.18
N ARG A 184 -22.87 12.33 32.84
CA ARG A 184 -23.76 11.17 32.63
C ARG A 184 -25.23 11.51 32.89
N ASP A 185 -25.51 12.35 33.87
CA ASP A 185 -26.87 12.82 34.19
C ASP A 185 -27.45 13.80 33.16
N ARG A 186 -26.68 14.19 32.14
CA ARG A 186 -27.07 15.11 31.07
C ARG A 186 -26.81 14.57 29.66
N VAL A 187 -26.49 13.29 29.51
CA VAL A 187 -26.21 12.68 28.19
C VAL A 187 -27.40 12.80 27.24
N ASP A 188 -28.64 12.60 27.72
CA ASP A 188 -29.85 12.77 26.89
C ASP A 188 -30.08 14.24 26.47
N ASP A 189 -29.73 15.19 27.33
CA ASP A 189 -29.81 16.63 27.03
C ASP A 189 -28.76 17.04 25.99
N PHE A 190 -27.55 16.48 26.07
CA PHE A 190 -26.50 16.69 25.07
C PHE A 190 -26.89 16.11 23.70
N ALA A 191 -27.39 14.88 23.68
CA ALA A 191 -27.92 14.27 22.47
C ALA A 191 -29.07 15.09 21.85
N THR A 192 -29.97 15.62 22.69
CA THR A 192 -31.06 16.49 22.25
C THR A 192 -30.56 17.83 21.70
N TYR A 193 -29.52 18.40 22.32
CA TYR A 193 -28.84 19.59 21.83
C TYR A 193 -28.36 19.40 20.40
N LEU A 194 -27.55 18.38 20.16
CA LEU A 194 -27.00 18.07 18.84
C LEU A 194 -28.10 17.81 17.81
N ALA A 195 -29.05 16.91 18.12
CA ALA A 195 -30.10 16.52 17.19
C ALA A 195 -30.99 17.71 16.76
N ARG A 196 -31.31 18.64 17.68
CA ARG A 196 -32.10 19.84 17.37
C ARG A 196 -31.31 20.88 16.58
N VAL A 197 -30.02 21.08 16.88
CA VAL A 197 -29.17 21.97 16.07
C VAL A 197 -29.04 21.43 14.64
N THR A 198 -28.80 20.14 14.48
CA THR A 198 -28.78 19.48 13.16
C THR A 198 -30.09 19.73 12.41
N GLN A 199 -31.26 19.48 13.03
CA GLN A 199 -32.56 19.74 12.41
C GLN A 199 -32.79 21.22 12.06
N GLU A 200 -32.35 22.14 12.92
CA GLU A 200 -32.45 23.57 12.67
C GLU A 200 -31.64 23.97 11.44
N LEU A 201 -30.40 23.49 11.33
CA LEU A 201 -29.52 23.79 10.21
C LEU A 201 -30.08 23.25 8.88
N GLU A 202 -30.65 22.04 8.87
CA GLU A 202 -31.36 21.51 7.71
C GLU A 202 -32.49 22.44 7.28
N ARG A 203 -33.33 22.85 8.24
CA ARG A 203 -34.49 23.72 8.00
C ARG A 203 -34.09 25.10 7.51
N ALA A 204 -33.14 25.75 8.19
CA ALA A 204 -32.75 27.13 7.94
C ALA A 204 -31.99 27.30 6.61
N HIS A 205 -31.14 26.32 6.26
CA HIS A 205 -30.26 26.44 5.09
C HIS A 205 -30.72 25.60 3.89
N GLY A 206 -31.72 24.73 4.07
CA GLY A 206 -32.21 23.85 3.02
C GLY A 206 -31.20 22.77 2.62
N ILE A 207 -30.47 22.24 3.61
CA ILE A 207 -29.53 21.11 3.46
C ILE A 207 -30.10 19.86 4.10
N LYS A 208 -29.43 18.72 3.89
CA LYS A 208 -29.74 17.46 4.56
C LYS A 208 -28.46 16.83 5.05
N PHE A 209 -28.38 16.54 6.35
CA PHE A 209 -27.27 15.79 6.92
C PHE A 209 -27.48 14.29 6.64
N ASP A 210 -26.44 13.61 6.18
CA ASP A 210 -26.40 12.16 6.09
C ASP A 210 -26.19 11.58 7.51
N THR A 211 -25.24 12.15 8.26
CA THR A 211 -24.81 11.66 9.59
C THR A 211 -24.66 12.75 10.64
N LEU A 212 -24.76 12.36 11.91
CA LEU A 212 -24.37 13.13 13.10
C LEU A 212 -23.32 12.32 13.88
N ALA A 213 -22.11 12.88 14.00
CA ALA A 213 -21.02 12.39 14.84
C ALA A 213 -21.00 13.14 16.18
N PRO A 214 -21.51 12.57 17.28
CA PRO A 214 -21.70 13.34 18.51
C PRO A 214 -20.40 13.66 19.25
N LEU A 215 -19.27 13.05 18.86
CA LEU A 215 -17.99 13.12 19.55
C LEU A 215 -16.84 13.24 18.54
N ASN A 216 -15.74 13.86 18.96
CA ASN A 216 -14.50 13.97 18.20
C ASN A 216 -13.31 13.55 19.06
N GLU A 217 -12.52 12.60 18.58
CA GLU A 217 -11.38 11.97 19.27
C GLU A 217 -11.62 11.67 20.76
N PRO A 218 -12.71 10.98 21.11
CA PRO A 218 -13.19 10.93 22.49
C PRO A 218 -12.28 10.18 23.45
N ASN A 219 -11.61 9.09 23.04
CA ASN A 219 -10.77 8.28 23.94
C ASN A 219 -9.28 8.71 23.92
N THR A 220 -9.04 10.02 23.94
CA THR A 220 -7.70 10.60 23.92
C THR A 220 -7.38 11.32 25.23
N ASN A 221 -6.11 11.37 25.60
CA ASN A 221 -5.66 11.84 26.91
C ASN A 221 -5.12 13.28 26.92
N TYR A 222 -5.54 14.10 25.96
CA TYR A 222 -5.02 15.46 25.78
C TYR A 222 -6.09 16.56 25.75
N TRP A 223 -7.37 16.21 25.92
CA TRP A 223 -8.44 17.18 26.14
C TRP A 223 -8.44 17.68 27.59
N GLY A 224 -7.80 18.82 27.82
CA GLY A 224 -7.66 19.38 29.16
C GLY A 224 -7.71 20.90 29.20
N THR A 225 -8.12 21.40 30.37
CA THR A 225 -8.19 22.83 30.72
C THR A 225 -7.20 23.13 31.83
N GLN A 226 -6.36 24.15 31.64
CA GLN A 226 -5.47 24.66 32.70
C GLN A 226 -6.00 25.98 33.25
N ILE A 227 -5.92 26.18 34.57
CA ILE A 227 -6.40 27.39 35.25
C ILE A 227 -5.22 28.24 35.70
N GLY A 228 -5.29 29.54 35.40
CA GLY A 228 -4.30 30.53 35.83
C GLY A 228 -4.53 31.02 37.26
N PRO A 229 -3.59 31.83 37.80
CA PRO A 229 -3.70 32.40 39.14
C PRO A 229 -4.94 33.29 39.35
N ASP A 230 -5.52 33.82 38.27
CA ASP A 230 -6.73 34.65 38.24
C ASP A 230 -8.04 33.82 38.21
N GLY A 231 -7.94 32.49 38.26
CA GLY A 231 -9.08 31.59 38.21
C GLY A 231 -9.67 31.39 36.80
N GLN A 232 -9.07 32.00 35.78
CA GLN A 232 -9.49 31.87 34.38
C GLN A 232 -8.68 30.80 33.65
N PRO A 233 -9.23 30.20 32.57
CA PRO A 233 -8.47 29.23 31.80
C PRO A 233 -7.30 29.90 31.06
N THR A 234 -6.14 29.26 31.10
CA THR A 234 -4.90 29.70 30.44
C THR A 234 -4.42 28.71 29.39
N GLY A 235 -5.02 27.52 29.34
CA GLY A 235 -4.67 26.47 28.39
C GLY A 235 -5.83 25.51 28.12
N GLY A 236 -5.61 24.66 27.12
CA GLY A 236 -6.64 23.98 26.34
C GLY A 236 -6.63 24.59 24.95
N ARG A 237 -6.10 23.87 23.95
CA ARG A 237 -5.85 24.46 22.61
C ARG A 237 -7.12 24.71 21.80
N GLN A 238 -8.19 23.98 22.11
CA GLN A 238 -9.45 23.89 21.37
C GLN A 238 -10.54 23.26 22.25
N GLU A 239 -11.78 23.27 21.77
CA GLU A 239 -12.86 22.44 22.32
C GLU A 239 -12.52 20.95 22.20
N GLY A 240 -12.85 20.16 23.23
CA GLY A 240 -12.59 18.73 23.30
C GLY A 240 -13.15 18.13 24.60
N ALA A 241 -13.60 16.88 24.56
CA ALA A 241 -14.09 16.16 25.73
C ALA A 241 -13.63 14.70 25.72
N HIS A 242 -12.89 14.29 26.74
CA HIS A 242 -12.57 12.88 26.94
C HIS A 242 -13.85 12.09 27.27
N ALA A 243 -14.04 10.96 26.62
CA ALA A 243 -15.04 9.97 26.96
C ALA A 243 -14.48 8.57 26.67
N GLY A 244 -14.40 7.73 27.69
CA GLY A 244 -14.05 6.32 27.53
C GLY A 244 -15.12 5.54 26.75
N PRO A 245 -14.82 4.30 26.30
CA PRO A 245 -15.75 3.50 25.50
C PRO A 245 -17.15 3.35 26.11
N GLU A 246 -17.26 3.22 27.43
CA GLU A 246 -18.53 3.11 28.14
C GLU A 246 -19.39 4.37 28.00
N LEU A 247 -18.79 5.55 28.21
CA LEU A 247 -19.50 6.83 28.11
C LEU A 247 -19.85 7.15 26.65
N GLN A 248 -18.97 6.84 25.70
CA GLN A 248 -19.28 6.98 24.27
C GLN A 248 -20.53 6.17 23.90
N GLN A 249 -20.65 4.94 24.39
CA GLN A 249 -21.84 4.12 24.16
C GLN A 249 -23.12 4.77 24.70
N GLU A 250 -23.09 5.36 25.90
CA GLU A 250 -24.23 6.10 26.45
C GLU A 250 -24.64 7.26 25.52
N VAL A 251 -23.67 8.04 25.03
CA VAL A 251 -23.90 9.17 24.12
C VAL A 251 -24.47 8.72 22.78
N LEU A 252 -23.95 7.64 22.19
CA LEU A 252 -24.42 7.12 20.90
C LEU A 252 -25.87 6.65 20.98
N LEU A 253 -26.21 5.89 22.03
CA LEU A 253 -27.57 5.43 22.27
C LEU A 253 -28.54 6.60 22.52
N ALA A 254 -28.10 7.62 23.27
CA ALA A 254 -28.89 8.82 23.48
C ALA A 254 -29.10 9.63 22.19
N THR A 255 -28.06 9.74 21.35
CA THR A 255 -28.12 10.42 20.05
C THR A 255 -29.14 9.75 19.14
N ARG A 256 -29.13 8.41 19.04
CA ARG A 256 -30.15 7.66 18.30
C ARG A 256 -31.57 7.97 18.82
N ARG A 257 -31.78 7.89 20.13
CA ARG A 257 -33.08 8.22 20.76
C ARG A 257 -33.54 9.65 20.46
N ALA A 258 -32.63 10.62 20.50
CA ALA A 258 -32.93 12.02 20.22
C ALA A 258 -33.36 12.22 18.76
N LEU A 259 -32.64 11.62 17.81
CA LEU A 259 -33.00 11.64 16.39
C LEU A 259 -34.35 10.96 16.12
N ASP A 260 -34.63 9.83 16.78
CA ASP A 260 -35.91 9.12 16.64
C ASP A 260 -37.10 9.95 17.18
N LYS A 261 -36.92 10.62 18.32
CA LYS A 261 -37.93 11.54 18.87
C LYS A 261 -38.26 12.68 17.90
N LEU A 262 -37.27 13.15 17.15
CA LEU A 262 -37.44 14.16 16.10
C LEU A 262 -37.92 13.59 14.76
N LYS A 263 -38.06 12.26 14.64
CA LYS A 263 -38.32 11.53 13.39
C LYS A 263 -37.32 11.90 12.29
N SER A 264 -36.07 12.17 12.69
CA SER A 264 -35.01 12.56 11.78
C SER A 264 -34.47 11.35 11.01
N PRO A 265 -34.29 11.45 9.68
CA PRO A 265 -33.65 10.40 8.90
C PRO A 265 -32.11 10.38 9.08
N VAL A 266 -31.54 11.37 9.76
CA VAL A 266 -30.10 11.46 10.03
C VAL A 266 -29.63 10.22 10.77
N LYS A 267 -28.47 9.75 10.35
CA LYS A 267 -27.82 8.55 10.86
C LYS A 267 -26.77 8.87 11.92
N VAL A 268 -26.40 7.91 12.75
CA VAL A 268 -25.33 8.11 13.75
C VAL A 268 -24.01 7.64 13.15
N SER A 269 -23.00 8.50 13.17
CA SER A 269 -21.62 8.11 12.86
C SER A 269 -20.76 8.07 14.12
N ALA A 270 -19.78 7.18 14.13
CA ALA A 270 -18.86 6.99 15.26
C ALA A 270 -17.55 6.35 14.76
N MET A 271 -16.39 6.51 15.37
CA MET A 271 -16.16 7.14 16.66
C MET A 271 -15.36 8.43 16.55
N ASP A 272 -14.97 8.80 15.31
CA ASP A 272 -14.07 9.92 15.03
C ASP A 272 -12.81 9.85 15.88
N GLU A 273 -12.26 8.64 16.02
CA GLU A 273 -11.08 8.42 16.85
C GLU A 273 -9.81 8.91 16.17
N THR A 274 -8.91 9.51 16.96
CA THR A 274 -7.69 10.19 16.47
C THR A 274 -6.74 9.27 15.68
N ASN A 275 -6.82 7.96 15.92
CA ASN A 275 -6.07 6.96 15.18
C ASN A 275 -6.79 5.60 15.15
N PRO A 276 -6.48 4.73 14.16
CA PRO A 276 -7.13 3.43 14.01
C PRO A 276 -6.90 2.47 15.18
N GLY A 277 -5.76 2.57 15.88
CA GLY A 277 -5.52 1.76 17.08
C GLY A 277 -6.50 2.07 18.21
N THR A 278 -6.81 3.35 18.42
CA THR A 278 -7.81 3.78 19.42
C THR A 278 -9.22 3.44 18.97
N PHE A 279 -9.50 3.59 17.66
CA PHE A 279 -10.72 3.07 17.05
C PHE A 279 -10.94 1.58 17.36
N VAL A 280 -9.93 0.73 17.16
CA VAL A 280 -10.04 -0.71 17.45
C VAL A 280 -10.32 -0.95 18.94
N ARG A 281 -9.64 -0.24 19.84
CA ARG A 281 -9.87 -0.36 21.29
C ARG A 281 -11.32 -0.05 21.65
N ASN A 282 -11.87 1.06 21.16
CA ASN A 282 -13.23 1.46 21.49
C ASN A 282 -14.27 0.52 20.88
N TRP A 283 -14.10 0.12 19.60
CA TRP A 283 -15.03 -0.80 18.96
C TRP A 283 -15.14 -2.08 19.76
N ASN A 284 -14.01 -2.63 20.22
CA ASN A 284 -13.97 -3.83 21.05
C ASN A 284 -14.59 -3.62 22.45
N GLY A 285 -14.57 -2.39 22.97
CA GLY A 285 -15.25 -2.02 24.23
C GLY A 285 -16.76 -1.78 24.11
N TYR A 286 -17.29 -1.59 22.89
CA TYR A 286 -18.72 -1.36 22.69
C TYR A 286 -19.57 -2.63 22.82
N GLY A 287 -20.75 -2.48 23.42
CA GLY A 287 -21.84 -3.46 23.41
C GLY A 287 -22.99 -2.98 22.50
N PRO A 288 -24.18 -2.66 23.05
CA PRO A 288 -25.36 -2.28 22.25
C PRO A 288 -25.18 -1.05 21.36
N ALA A 289 -24.20 -0.17 21.62
CA ALA A 289 -23.94 0.96 20.72
C ALA A 289 -23.61 0.53 19.28
N ARG A 290 -23.06 -0.68 19.07
CA ARG A 290 -22.77 -1.19 17.71
C ARG A 290 -24.03 -1.28 16.83
N GLU A 291 -25.22 -1.44 17.41
CA GLU A 291 -26.48 -1.58 16.68
C GLU A 291 -27.08 -0.25 16.20
N VAL A 292 -26.60 0.88 16.73
CA VAL A 292 -27.13 2.21 16.39
C VAL A 292 -26.19 3.03 15.51
N ILE A 293 -24.99 2.52 15.21
CA ILE A 293 -23.99 3.16 14.36
C ILE A 293 -24.25 2.74 12.90
N ASP A 294 -24.50 3.71 12.02
CA ASP A 294 -24.74 3.48 10.59
C ASP A 294 -23.52 3.86 9.71
N GLN A 295 -22.49 4.46 10.31
CA GLN A 295 -21.25 4.85 9.63
C GLN A 295 -20.09 4.87 10.61
N LEU A 296 -18.96 4.32 10.17
CA LEU A 296 -17.72 4.35 10.94
C LEU A 296 -16.80 5.49 10.46
N ASN A 297 -16.27 6.26 11.42
CA ASN A 297 -15.36 7.38 11.21
C ASN A 297 -14.04 7.11 11.95
N VAL A 298 -12.91 7.38 11.30
CA VAL A 298 -11.56 7.23 11.87
C VAL A 298 -10.60 8.29 11.31
N HIS A 299 -9.71 8.80 12.15
CA HIS A 299 -8.65 9.74 11.76
C HIS A 299 -7.32 8.99 11.57
N THR A 300 -6.37 9.62 10.89
CA THR A 300 -5.07 8.99 10.57
C THR A 300 -3.85 9.81 11.02
N TYR A 301 -4.00 10.56 12.12
CA TYR A 301 -2.86 11.22 12.79
C TYR A 301 -1.82 10.21 13.28
N GLY A 302 -2.29 9.04 13.75
CA GLY A 302 -1.51 7.80 13.84
C GLY A 302 -2.05 6.75 12.88
N THR A 303 -1.19 5.89 12.34
CA THR A 303 -1.56 4.95 11.25
C THR A 303 -1.56 3.48 11.65
N GLY A 304 -1.08 3.16 12.85
CA GLY A 304 -1.10 1.79 13.35
C GLY A 304 -2.52 1.24 13.36
N GLN A 305 -2.68 0.02 12.86
CA GLN A 305 -3.95 -0.72 12.78
C GLN A 305 -5.01 -0.22 11.77
N ARG A 306 -4.63 0.50 10.71
CA ARG A 306 -5.57 0.87 9.61
C ARG A 306 -6.33 -0.34 9.06
N THR A 307 -5.65 -1.46 8.78
CA THR A 307 -6.32 -2.65 8.24
C THR A 307 -7.27 -3.32 9.24
N SER A 308 -7.05 -3.19 10.55
CA SER A 308 -8.03 -3.59 11.56
C SER A 308 -9.30 -2.75 11.49
N ALA A 309 -9.19 -1.42 11.37
CA ALA A 309 -10.35 -0.54 11.23
C ALA A 309 -11.16 -0.86 9.96
N ARG A 310 -10.47 -1.09 8.84
CA ARG A 310 -11.07 -1.59 7.59
C ARG A 310 -11.85 -2.89 7.81
N ASP A 311 -11.21 -3.88 8.41
CA ASP A 311 -11.78 -5.22 8.56
C ASP A 311 -12.94 -5.22 9.57
N ILE A 312 -12.87 -4.39 10.62
CA ILE A 312 -14.01 -4.08 11.51
C ILE A 312 -15.19 -3.53 10.71
N ALA A 313 -14.98 -2.52 9.86
CA ALA A 313 -16.05 -1.94 9.06
C ALA A 313 -16.68 -2.95 8.09
N LYS A 314 -15.87 -3.86 7.53
CA LYS A 314 -16.36 -4.98 6.71
C LYS A 314 -17.21 -5.95 7.52
N GLY A 315 -16.74 -6.36 8.69
CA GLY A 315 -17.44 -7.28 9.59
C GLY A 315 -18.75 -6.69 10.14
N ALA A 316 -18.76 -5.40 10.46
CA ALA A 316 -19.94 -4.67 10.92
C ALA A 316 -20.97 -4.44 9.81
N GLY A 317 -20.56 -4.52 8.53
CA GLY A 317 -21.44 -4.17 7.41
C GLY A 317 -21.53 -2.67 7.13
N GLU A 318 -20.82 -1.84 7.89
CA GLU A 318 -20.93 -0.37 7.85
C GLU A 318 -19.91 0.29 6.92
N LYS A 319 -20.24 1.49 6.44
CA LYS A 319 -19.30 2.34 5.68
C LYS A 319 -18.16 2.82 6.58
N LEU A 320 -17.01 3.14 5.99
CA LEU A 320 -15.86 3.71 6.69
C LEU A 320 -15.45 5.00 6.02
N TRP A 321 -15.40 6.09 6.77
CA TRP A 321 -14.79 7.35 6.36
C TRP A 321 -13.43 7.50 7.02
N MET A 322 -12.42 7.90 6.24
CA MET A 322 -11.29 8.61 6.81
C MET A 322 -11.78 10.05 7.02
N SER A 323 -12.20 10.37 8.24
CA SER A 323 -13.04 11.55 8.53
C SER A 323 -12.25 12.79 8.91
N GLU A 324 -10.95 12.64 9.22
CA GLU A 324 -10.08 13.75 9.54
C GLU A 324 -8.61 13.37 9.43
N VAL A 325 -7.86 14.14 8.65
CA VAL A 325 -6.42 14.27 8.81
C VAL A 325 -5.97 15.57 8.17
N GLU A 326 -4.87 16.08 8.68
CA GLU A 326 -4.07 17.13 8.07
C GLU A 326 -2.64 16.99 8.64
N GLY A 327 -1.67 17.78 8.20
CA GLY A 327 -0.33 17.65 8.77
C GLY A 327 0.71 18.60 8.22
N THR A 328 1.87 18.59 8.89
CA THR A 328 3.09 19.25 8.44
C THR A 328 4.10 18.18 8.03
N TRP A 329 4.61 18.31 6.81
CA TRP A 329 5.67 17.45 6.25
C TRP A 329 6.77 18.34 5.68
N GLY A 330 8.03 17.90 5.78
CA GLY A 330 9.20 18.68 5.36
C GLY A 330 10.17 18.97 6.50
N ASN A 331 11.06 19.94 6.29
CA ASN A 331 12.23 20.22 7.13
C ASN A 331 12.00 21.19 8.31
N GLY A 332 10.76 21.39 8.74
CA GLY A 332 10.43 22.31 9.84
C GLY A 332 10.49 23.80 9.47
N THR A 333 10.33 24.13 8.19
CA THR A 333 10.09 25.50 7.71
C THR A 333 8.76 25.57 6.96
N THR A 334 8.11 26.74 6.98
CA THR A 334 6.92 26.97 6.17
C THR A 334 7.32 27.09 4.71
N ASP A 335 7.07 26.04 3.94
CA ASP A 335 7.40 25.94 2.53
C ASP A 335 6.14 25.99 1.65
N TYR A 336 6.11 26.94 0.71
CA TYR A 336 5.01 27.10 -0.23
C TYR A 336 5.30 26.49 -1.61
N THR A 337 6.56 26.19 -1.91
CA THR A 337 7.03 25.87 -3.26
C THR A 337 7.67 24.49 -3.38
N GLY A 338 8.38 24.03 -2.36
CA GLY A 338 9.00 22.72 -2.36
C GLY A 338 7.97 21.61 -2.30
N MET A 339 8.34 20.45 -2.82
CA MET A 339 7.43 19.33 -3.00
C MET A 339 7.22 18.49 -1.74
N GLU A 340 8.06 18.62 -0.70
CA GLU A 340 7.97 17.78 0.50
C GLU A 340 6.61 17.86 1.23
N PRO A 341 6.01 19.05 1.47
CA PRO A 341 4.66 19.12 2.02
C PRO A 341 3.64 18.36 1.16
N GLY A 342 3.65 18.62 -0.16
CA GLY A 342 2.73 18.01 -1.11
C GLY A 342 2.87 16.51 -1.25
N LEU A 343 4.10 16.00 -1.24
CA LEU A 343 4.42 14.58 -1.29
C LEU A 343 4.01 13.85 0.00
N GLY A 344 4.22 14.48 1.16
CA GLY A 344 3.77 13.94 2.44
C GLY A 344 2.26 13.77 2.51
N MET A 345 1.49 14.79 2.10
CA MET A 345 0.03 14.70 2.02
C MET A 345 -0.44 13.68 0.99
N ALA A 346 0.14 13.68 -0.22
CA ALA A 346 -0.22 12.70 -1.25
C ALA A 346 0.05 11.26 -0.82
N THR A 347 1.16 11.02 -0.12
CA THR A 347 1.49 9.71 0.47
C THR A 347 0.47 9.32 1.53
N ARG A 348 0.08 10.23 2.43
CA ARG A 348 -0.96 9.99 3.45
C ARG A 348 -2.29 9.60 2.81
N MET A 349 -2.78 10.38 1.84
CA MET A 349 -4.03 10.09 1.12
C MET A 349 -4.00 8.70 0.48
N LEU A 350 -2.89 8.38 -0.22
CA LEU A 350 -2.72 7.12 -0.92
C LEU A 350 -2.74 5.91 0.01
N GLU A 351 -1.99 5.98 1.11
CA GLU A 351 -1.94 4.90 2.10
C GLU A 351 -3.29 4.70 2.80
N ASP A 352 -3.97 5.79 3.16
CA ASP A 352 -5.30 5.73 3.77
C ASP A 352 -6.27 5.01 2.85
N ILE A 353 -6.29 5.36 1.56
CA ILE A 353 -7.15 4.71 0.56
C ILE A 353 -6.83 3.22 0.43
N ARG A 354 -5.55 2.85 0.39
CA ARG A 354 -5.12 1.46 0.23
C ARG A 354 -5.43 0.60 1.46
N GLU A 355 -5.22 1.13 2.65
CA GLU A 355 -5.25 0.36 3.90
C GLU A 355 -6.58 0.43 4.64
N LEU A 356 -7.28 1.58 4.61
CA LEU A 356 -8.61 1.72 5.20
C LEU A 356 -9.73 1.28 4.24
N GLU A 357 -9.50 1.38 2.93
CA GLU A 357 -10.53 1.25 1.89
C GLU A 357 -11.79 2.11 2.18
N PRO A 358 -11.61 3.42 2.45
CA PRO A 358 -12.70 4.27 2.91
C PRO A 358 -13.62 4.65 1.74
N SER A 359 -14.92 4.82 2.03
CA SER A 359 -15.87 5.38 1.07
C SER A 359 -15.76 6.90 0.93
N ALA A 360 -15.12 7.60 1.88
CA ALA A 360 -14.85 9.03 1.79
C ALA A 360 -13.54 9.40 2.49
N TRP A 361 -12.92 10.49 2.08
CA TRP A 361 -11.69 11.01 2.67
C TRP A 361 -11.84 12.50 2.94
N VAL A 362 -11.67 12.93 4.20
CA VAL A 362 -12.04 14.27 4.68
C VAL A 362 -10.85 14.94 5.38
N PHE A 363 -10.49 16.14 4.94
CA PHE A 363 -9.51 17.00 5.61
C PHE A 363 -10.06 17.50 6.95
N TRP A 364 -9.14 17.81 7.89
CA TRP A 364 -9.49 18.62 9.06
C TRP A 364 -9.88 20.04 8.64
N GLN A 365 -8.89 20.91 8.42
CA GLN A 365 -9.07 22.24 7.82
C GLN A 365 -7.95 22.53 6.80
N PRO A 366 -8.27 22.61 5.50
CA PRO A 366 -7.33 23.02 4.47
C PRO A 366 -6.91 24.49 4.61
N ILE A 367 -7.78 25.35 5.16
CA ILE A 367 -7.49 26.76 5.40
C ILE A 367 -6.93 26.92 6.82
N GLU A 368 -5.76 27.51 6.94
CA GLU A 368 -5.04 27.62 8.21
C GLU A 368 -4.51 29.03 8.43
N ASP A 369 -4.40 29.42 9.71
CA ASP A 369 -3.86 30.73 10.08
C ASP A 369 -2.38 30.82 9.70
N SER A 370 -2.08 31.71 8.77
CA SER A 370 -0.72 31.87 8.26
C SER A 370 0.28 32.35 9.32
N ILE A 371 -0.17 33.09 10.35
CA ILE A 371 0.71 33.72 11.35
C ILE A 371 1.38 32.68 12.26
N PRO A 372 0.65 31.85 13.03
CA PRO A 372 1.25 30.86 13.90
C PRO A 372 1.94 29.73 13.10
N GLN A 373 1.49 29.43 11.88
CA GLN A 373 2.14 28.45 11.02
C GLN A 373 3.54 28.92 10.61
N GLN A 374 3.66 30.16 10.13
CA GLN A 374 4.96 30.75 9.77
C GLN A 374 5.88 30.85 10.98
N ALA A 375 5.37 31.32 12.12
CA ALA A 375 6.15 31.42 13.35
C ALA A 375 6.67 30.05 13.83
N ALA A 376 5.91 28.98 13.61
CA ALA A 376 6.28 27.62 14.00
C ALA A 376 7.02 26.83 12.91
N GLY A 377 7.25 27.40 11.72
CA GLY A 377 7.86 26.69 10.59
C GLY A 377 7.01 25.51 10.09
N LYS A 378 5.68 25.69 10.03
CA LYS A 378 4.72 24.63 9.72
C LYS A 378 3.92 24.92 8.44
N ASN A 379 3.38 23.84 7.88
CA ASN A 379 2.46 23.85 6.74
C ASN A 379 1.24 23.00 7.06
N TRP A 380 0.53 23.27 8.16
CA TRP A 380 -0.63 22.46 8.52
C TRP A 380 -1.75 22.59 7.50
N GLY A 381 -2.20 23.77 7.08
CA GLY A 381 -3.17 23.89 5.97
C GLY A 381 -2.53 23.71 4.59
N SER A 382 -3.35 23.53 3.55
CA SER A 382 -2.92 23.67 2.14
C SER A 382 -3.14 25.09 1.59
N VAL A 383 -3.97 25.89 2.27
CA VAL A 383 -4.28 27.28 2.00
C VAL A 383 -4.02 28.09 3.28
N HIS A 384 -3.16 29.10 3.22
CA HIS A 384 -2.78 29.94 4.35
C HIS A 384 -3.32 31.36 4.16
N ILE A 385 -3.94 31.91 5.20
CA ILE A 385 -4.39 33.30 5.30
C ILE A 385 -4.25 33.79 6.75
N PRO A 386 -3.91 35.06 7.03
CA PRO A 386 -3.91 35.57 8.40
C PRO A 386 -5.32 35.50 9.02
N PHE A 387 -5.46 34.98 10.25
CA PHE A 387 -6.77 34.92 10.90
C PHE A 387 -7.21 36.26 11.54
N ASN A 388 -6.44 37.32 11.35
CA ASN A 388 -6.71 38.66 11.87
C ASN A 388 -7.07 39.70 10.79
N CYS A 389 -7.54 39.27 9.60
CA CYS A 389 -8.04 40.22 8.59
C CYS A 389 -9.17 41.10 9.14
N LYS A 390 -9.19 42.36 8.74
CA LYS A 390 -10.19 43.39 9.09
C LYS A 390 -11.23 43.56 7.99
N ALA A 391 -12.34 44.20 8.33
CA ALA A 391 -13.42 44.50 7.37
C ALA A 391 -12.98 45.41 6.21
N THR A 392 -11.89 46.16 6.37
CA THR A 392 -11.31 47.05 5.34
C THR A 392 -10.24 46.37 4.49
N ASP A 393 -9.87 45.12 4.79
CA ASP A 393 -8.80 44.44 4.07
C ASP A 393 -9.20 44.00 2.66
N THR A 394 -8.20 43.92 1.79
CA THR A 394 -8.31 43.41 0.43
C THR A 394 -7.49 42.14 0.28
N LEU A 395 -7.52 41.52 -0.90
CA LEU A 395 -6.63 40.39 -1.22
C LEU A 395 -5.14 40.77 -1.19
N GLU A 396 -4.81 42.06 -1.24
CA GLU A 396 -3.44 42.56 -1.13
C GLU A 396 -3.02 42.70 0.34
N SER A 397 -3.85 43.29 1.19
CA SER A 397 -3.53 43.49 2.61
C SER A 397 -3.74 42.23 3.48
N CYS A 398 -4.61 41.30 3.05
CA CYS A 398 -4.75 39.97 3.65
C CYS A 398 -4.56 38.86 2.60
N PRO A 399 -3.30 38.54 2.24
CA PRO A 399 -3.02 37.65 1.12
C PRO A 399 -3.30 36.18 1.44
N ILE A 400 -3.85 35.48 0.45
CA ILE A 400 -4.04 34.02 0.45
C ILE A 400 -2.85 33.36 -0.24
N ARG A 401 -2.25 32.35 0.39
CA ARG A 401 -1.15 31.56 -0.20
C ARG A 401 -1.48 30.08 -0.20
N THR A 402 -1.31 29.41 -1.34
CA THR A 402 -1.37 27.94 -1.41
C THR A 402 0.04 27.36 -1.34
N ASN A 403 0.18 26.13 -0.83
CA ASN A 403 1.43 25.38 -0.87
C ASN A 403 1.32 24.15 -1.78
N SER A 404 2.41 23.39 -1.93
CA SER A 404 2.45 22.20 -2.79
C SER A 404 1.39 21.14 -2.45
N LYS A 405 0.88 21.07 -1.21
CA LYS A 405 -0.26 20.19 -0.85
C LYS A 405 -1.50 20.51 -1.65
N PHE A 406 -1.82 21.80 -1.81
CA PHE A 406 -2.97 22.21 -2.60
C PHE A 406 -2.89 21.66 -4.03
N HIS A 407 -1.68 21.65 -4.60
CA HIS A 407 -1.45 21.17 -5.96
C HIS A 407 -1.48 19.64 -6.05
N THR A 408 -0.84 18.92 -5.12
CA THR A 408 -0.81 17.45 -5.15
C THR A 408 -2.15 16.83 -4.76
N ILE A 409 -2.92 17.44 -3.84
CA ILE A 409 -4.30 17.00 -3.53
C ILE A 409 -5.15 16.99 -4.81
N ARG A 410 -4.97 17.97 -5.70
CA ARG A 410 -5.73 18.04 -6.95
C ARG A 410 -5.46 16.88 -7.90
N ASN A 411 -4.32 16.19 -7.82
CA ASN A 411 -4.11 14.95 -8.58
C ASN A 411 -5.12 13.85 -8.22
N PHE A 412 -5.60 13.85 -6.97
CA PHE A 412 -6.66 12.95 -6.51
C PHE A 412 -8.02 13.55 -6.81
N THR A 413 -8.29 14.74 -6.29
CA THR A 413 -9.64 15.31 -6.33
C THR A 413 -10.09 15.73 -7.72
N HIS A 414 -9.17 15.94 -8.68
CA HIS A 414 -9.56 16.25 -10.06
C HIS A 414 -9.89 15.01 -10.90
N PHE A 415 -9.42 13.84 -10.50
CA PHE A 415 -9.46 12.65 -11.35
C PHE A 415 -10.26 11.50 -10.74
N VAL A 416 -10.36 11.42 -9.41
CA VAL A 416 -11.24 10.46 -8.73
C VAL A 416 -12.47 11.21 -8.22
N ARG A 417 -13.64 10.81 -8.70
CA ARG A 417 -14.91 11.52 -8.51
C ARG A 417 -15.93 10.69 -7.73
N PRO A 418 -16.94 11.35 -7.14
CA PRO A 418 -18.07 10.64 -6.56
C PRO A 418 -18.68 9.65 -7.55
N GLY A 419 -18.85 8.41 -7.14
CA GLY A 419 -19.34 7.31 -7.98
C GLY A 419 -18.24 6.42 -8.59
N ASP A 420 -16.98 6.84 -8.56
CA ASP A 420 -15.84 5.99 -8.93
C ASP A 420 -15.63 4.90 -7.87
N ARG A 421 -14.85 3.86 -8.21
CA ARG A 421 -14.49 2.79 -7.28
C ARG A 421 -12.99 2.58 -7.30
N PHE A 422 -12.34 2.74 -6.15
CA PHE A 422 -10.95 2.34 -6.02
C PHE A 422 -10.80 0.84 -6.26
N VAL A 423 -9.70 0.44 -6.88
CA VAL A 423 -9.39 -0.94 -7.21
C VAL A 423 -8.01 -1.31 -6.69
N LYS A 424 -7.77 -2.62 -6.53
CA LYS A 424 -6.49 -3.13 -6.01
C LYS A 424 -5.33 -2.80 -6.97
N THR A 425 -4.21 -2.41 -6.39
CA THR A 425 -2.89 -2.27 -7.03
C THR A 425 -1.86 -3.09 -6.26
N ASP A 426 -0.78 -3.52 -6.90
CA ASP A 426 0.34 -4.26 -6.26
C ASP A 426 1.54 -3.37 -5.91
N ASP A 427 1.42 -2.05 -6.12
CA ASP A 427 2.47 -1.07 -5.79
C ASP A 427 2.04 -0.19 -4.61
N PRO A 428 2.85 -0.09 -3.52
CA PRO A 428 2.50 0.70 -2.35
C PRO A 428 2.55 2.22 -2.58
N SER A 429 3.06 2.68 -3.72
CA SER A 429 3.10 4.10 -4.10
C SER A 429 2.02 4.48 -5.11
N THR A 430 1.03 3.60 -5.33
CA THR A 430 -0.03 3.79 -6.32
C THR A 430 -1.42 3.43 -5.80
N VAL A 431 -2.41 4.26 -6.12
CA VAL A 431 -3.84 3.91 -6.07
C VAL A 431 -4.47 4.06 -7.44
N ALA A 432 -5.48 3.24 -7.72
CA ALA A 432 -6.24 3.30 -8.98
C ALA A 432 -7.73 3.30 -8.70
N ALA A 433 -8.51 4.01 -9.51
CA ALA A 433 -9.96 3.99 -9.46
C ALA A 433 -10.55 3.78 -10.86
N VAL A 434 -11.51 2.88 -10.98
CA VAL A 434 -12.34 2.77 -12.18
C VAL A 434 -13.42 3.84 -12.14
N LYS A 435 -13.61 4.51 -13.28
CA LYS A 435 -14.61 5.57 -13.40
C LYS A 435 -16.02 5.00 -13.20
N ARG A 436 -16.94 5.81 -12.68
CA ARG A 436 -18.37 5.49 -12.66
C ARG A 436 -18.82 4.98 -14.05
N PHE A 437 -19.62 3.91 -14.07
CA PHE A 437 -20.06 3.20 -15.28
C PHE A 437 -18.97 2.44 -16.05
N GLY A 438 -17.72 2.42 -15.58
CA GLY A 438 -16.67 1.53 -16.07
C GLY A 438 -16.02 1.94 -17.41
N LEU A 439 -16.17 3.20 -17.83
CA LEU A 439 -15.63 3.73 -19.11
C LEU A 439 -14.28 4.43 -18.93
N GLY A 440 -13.33 3.74 -18.30
CA GLY A 440 -11.97 4.24 -18.04
C GLY A 440 -11.54 4.09 -16.59
N ALA A 441 -10.29 4.43 -16.32
CA ALA A 441 -9.71 4.42 -14.99
C ALA A 441 -8.76 5.62 -14.81
N ASN A 442 -8.49 5.98 -13.56
CA ASN A 442 -7.44 6.93 -13.21
C ASN A 442 -6.50 6.27 -12.20
N VAL A 443 -5.21 6.43 -12.40
CA VAL A 443 -4.17 5.87 -11.53
C VAL A 443 -3.32 7.00 -10.99
N VAL A 444 -3.20 7.16 -9.67
CA VAL A 444 -2.39 8.20 -9.03
C VAL A 444 -1.16 7.54 -8.42
N HIS A 445 0.02 7.95 -8.89
CA HIS A 445 1.32 7.45 -8.45
C HIS A 445 2.15 8.55 -7.79
N VAL A 446 2.76 8.25 -6.65
CA VAL A 446 3.62 9.18 -5.90
C VAL A 446 5.08 8.75 -6.04
N ASN A 447 5.92 9.60 -6.65
CA ASN A 447 7.36 9.41 -6.68
C ASN A 447 8.04 10.32 -5.65
N ASN A 448 8.30 9.78 -4.47
CA ASN A 448 9.03 10.47 -3.40
C ASN A 448 10.55 10.57 -3.66
N GLY A 449 11.08 9.76 -4.58
CA GLY A 449 12.49 9.72 -4.92
C GLY A 449 12.93 10.97 -5.69
N THR A 450 14.21 11.31 -5.60
CA THR A 450 14.80 12.45 -6.33
C THR A 450 14.96 12.17 -7.82
N ALA A 451 15.13 10.90 -8.21
CA ALA A 451 15.26 10.48 -9.59
C ALA A 451 13.90 10.30 -10.28
N ALA A 452 13.88 10.61 -11.58
CA ALA A 452 12.82 10.13 -12.47
C ALA A 452 12.85 8.60 -12.54
N ARG A 453 11.71 7.97 -12.82
CA ARG A 453 11.57 6.52 -12.97
C ARG A 453 10.61 6.17 -14.10
N ALA A 454 10.77 5.00 -14.71
CA ALA A 454 9.78 4.47 -15.63
C ALA A 454 8.67 3.77 -14.84
N VAL A 455 7.40 4.05 -15.17
CA VAL A 455 6.23 3.37 -14.61
C VAL A 455 5.49 2.68 -15.74
N THR A 456 5.43 1.35 -15.67
CA THR A 456 4.63 0.51 -16.57
C THR A 456 3.30 0.19 -15.90
N LEU A 457 2.19 0.62 -16.50
CA LEU A 457 0.86 0.19 -16.08
C LEU A 457 0.54 -1.15 -16.76
N ASP A 458 0.39 -2.21 -15.97
CA ASP A 458 -0.18 -3.49 -16.40
C ASP A 458 -1.72 -3.41 -16.27
N LEU A 459 -2.37 -3.28 -17.41
CA LEU A 459 -3.82 -3.17 -17.58
C LEU A 459 -4.43 -4.48 -18.11
N SER A 460 -3.65 -5.59 -18.13
CA SER A 460 -4.08 -6.90 -18.65
C SER A 460 -5.24 -7.52 -17.86
N ARG A 461 -5.53 -7.00 -16.67
CA ARG A 461 -6.65 -7.44 -15.81
C ARG A 461 -8.00 -6.83 -16.24
N PHE A 462 -7.99 -5.81 -17.09
CA PHE A 462 -9.21 -5.34 -17.74
C PHE A 462 -9.61 -6.27 -18.89
N ARG A 463 -10.92 -6.38 -19.14
CA ARG A 463 -11.41 -7.15 -20.29
C ARG A 463 -11.03 -6.47 -21.61
N ASP A 464 -11.20 -5.15 -21.64
CA ASP A 464 -10.88 -4.30 -22.79
C ASP A 464 -9.78 -3.33 -22.36
N ALA A 465 -8.70 -3.21 -23.13
CA ALA A 465 -7.55 -2.34 -22.83
C ALA A 465 -6.87 -1.87 -24.13
N SER A 466 -7.56 -1.05 -24.93
CA SER A 466 -7.12 -0.67 -26.28
C SER A 466 -6.96 0.84 -26.50
N GLY A 467 -7.11 1.64 -25.45
CA GLY A 467 -7.04 3.10 -25.53
C GLY A 467 -5.66 3.67 -25.23
N THR A 468 -5.64 4.74 -24.43
CA THR A 468 -4.43 5.54 -24.17
C THR A 468 -4.30 5.89 -22.70
N VAL A 469 -3.06 6.10 -22.28
CA VAL A 469 -2.70 6.61 -20.97
C VAL A 469 -2.14 8.02 -21.12
N THR A 470 -2.76 9.01 -20.48
CA THR A 470 -2.25 10.39 -20.45
C THR A 470 -1.73 10.74 -19.06
N PRO A 471 -0.44 11.08 -18.88
CA PRO A 471 0.08 11.50 -17.59
C PRO A 471 -0.31 12.95 -17.30
N VAL A 472 -0.65 13.24 -16.06
CA VAL A 472 -0.91 14.58 -15.52
C VAL A 472 -0.03 14.75 -14.28
N VAL A 473 1.02 15.56 -14.39
CA VAL A 473 2.09 15.63 -13.41
C VAL A 473 1.96 16.88 -12.56
N THR A 474 2.14 16.73 -11.25
CA THR A 474 2.44 17.83 -10.33
C THR A 474 3.84 17.63 -9.76
N SER A 475 4.73 18.57 -10.03
CA SER A 475 6.12 18.64 -9.54
C SER A 475 6.48 20.09 -9.21
N ALA A 476 7.75 20.34 -8.89
CA ALA A 476 8.26 21.71 -8.75
C ALA A 476 8.11 22.54 -10.04
N ASP A 477 8.00 21.91 -11.21
CA ASP A 477 7.90 22.58 -12.52
C ASP A 477 6.48 23.05 -12.84
N GLY A 478 5.48 22.60 -12.08
CA GLY A 478 4.10 22.99 -12.28
C GLY A 478 3.09 21.99 -11.72
N ALA A 479 1.85 22.44 -11.59
CA ALA A 479 0.73 21.65 -11.09
C ALA A 479 -0.18 21.18 -12.23
N LEU A 480 -0.58 19.91 -12.18
CA LEU A 480 -1.47 19.27 -13.15
C LEU A 480 -1.06 19.45 -14.62
N VAL A 481 0.25 19.42 -14.90
CA VAL A 481 0.79 19.54 -16.24
C VAL A 481 0.44 18.28 -17.04
N ARG A 482 -0.43 18.43 -18.04
CA ARG A 482 -0.86 17.33 -18.90
C ARG A 482 0.21 17.00 -19.94
N GLY A 483 0.70 15.77 -19.94
CA GLY A 483 1.65 15.25 -20.92
C GLY A 483 0.99 14.66 -22.16
N LYS A 484 1.82 14.10 -23.05
CA LYS A 484 1.36 13.45 -24.28
C LYS A 484 0.75 12.06 -23.96
N PRO A 485 -0.36 11.67 -24.61
CA PRO A 485 -0.93 10.34 -24.45
C PRO A 485 -0.01 9.26 -25.04
N VAL A 486 0.09 8.12 -24.36
CA VAL A 486 0.78 6.91 -24.80
C VAL A 486 -0.26 5.83 -25.08
N ARG A 487 -0.14 5.11 -26.20
CA ARG A 487 -1.06 4.03 -26.57
C ARG A 487 -0.84 2.81 -25.69
N ILE A 488 -1.92 2.13 -25.33
CA ILE A 488 -1.85 0.82 -24.68
C ILE A 488 -1.47 -0.23 -25.73
N ILE A 489 -0.38 -0.96 -25.49
CA ILE A 489 0.14 -2.03 -26.34
C ILE A 489 0.24 -3.29 -25.47
N ASP A 490 -0.35 -4.39 -25.96
CA ASP A 490 -0.39 -5.68 -25.26
C ASP A 490 -0.90 -5.57 -23.80
N GLY A 491 -1.91 -4.74 -23.59
CA GLY A 491 -2.49 -4.49 -22.27
C GLY A 491 -1.59 -3.70 -21.33
N SER A 492 -0.56 -3.01 -21.83
CA SER A 492 0.37 -2.22 -21.01
C SER A 492 0.70 -0.86 -21.61
N ALA A 493 1.16 0.07 -20.76
CA ALA A 493 1.73 1.34 -21.21
C ALA A 493 2.82 1.81 -20.23
N THR A 494 3.98 2.22 -20.76
CA THR A 494 5.11 2.70 -19.95
C THR A 494 5.31 4.20 -20.15
N LEU A 495 5.43 4.93 -19.05
CA LEU A 495 5.62 6.39 -19.03
C LEU A 495 6.71 6.77 -18.04
N ALA A 496 7.42 7.86 -18.32
CA ALA A 496 8.34 8.45 -17.35
C ALA A 496 7.58 9.25 -16.29
N VAL A 497 7.96 9.07 -15.03
CA VAL A 497 7.47 9.85 -13.89
C VAL A 497 8.64 10.63 -13.30
N PRO A 498 8.57 11.97 -13.23
CA PRO A 498 9.65 12.78 -12.65
C PRO A 498 9.92 12.45 -11.17
N GLY A 499 11.13 12.73 -10.70
CA GLY A 499 11.43 12.74 -9.27
C GLY A 499 10.58 13.78 -8.53
N LYS A 500 10.33 13.54 -7.25
CA LYS A 500 9.58 14.44 -6.37
C LYS A 500 8.26 14.91 -6.99
N SER A 501 7.45 13.97 -7.47
CA SER A 501 6.22 14.27 -8.20
C SER A 501 5.03 13.40 -7.81
N VAL A 502 3.83 13.90 -8.08
CA VAL A 502 2.59 13.13 -8.10
C VAL A 502 2.07 13.11 -9.52
N THR A 503 1.91 11.91 -10.09
CA THR A 503 1.44 11.73 -11.47
C THR A 503 0.12 11.00 -11.48
N THR A 504 -0.89 11.62 -12.09
CA THR A 504 -2.16 10.96 -12.41
C THR A 504 -2.15 10.48 -13.85
N PHE A 505 -2.25 9.17 -14.06
CA PHE A 505 -2.45 8.57 -15.35
C PHE A 505 -3.96 8.47 -15.63
N VAL A 506 -4.42 9.25 -16.60
CA VAL A 506 -5.79 9.17 -17.12
C VAL A 506 -5.83 8.07 -18.16
N VAL A 507 -6.51 6.97 -17.86
CA VAL A 507 -6.60 5.77 -18.69
C VAL A 507 -7.96 5.71 -19.36
N ASP A 508 -7.98 5.90 -20.67
CA ASP A 508 -9.18 5.78 -21.50
C ASP A 508 -9.14 4.47 -22.29
N GLY A 509 -10.32 3.96 -22.68
CA GLY A 509 -10.44 2.70 -23.43
C GLY A 509 -10.11 1.45 -22.63
N VAL A 510 -10.26 1.51 -21.29
CA VAL A 510 -10.28 0.34 -20.41
C VAL A 510 -11.68 0.08 -19.86
N SER A 511 -12.11 -1.19 -19.82
CA SER A 511 -13.40 -1.55 -19.21
C SER A 511 -13.47 -3.02 -18.78
N GLY A 512 -14.39 -3.29 -17.84
CA GLY A 512 -14.70 -4.64 -17.37
C GLY A 512 -13.56 -5.33 -16.61
N VAL A 513 -13.81 -6.58 -16.23
CA VAL A 513 -12.83 -7.47 -15.61
C VAL A 513 -12.61 -8.64 -16.56
N ALA A 514 -11.36 -8.96 -16.90
CA ALA A 514 -11.07 -10.14 -17.71
C ALA A 514 -11.47 -11.41 -16.92
N ARG A 515 -12.10 -12.39 -17.61
CA ARG A 515 -12.80 -13.52 -16.94
C ARG A 515 -11.87 -14.31 -16.02
N ASP A 516 -10.65 -14.56 -16.49
CA ASP A 516 -9.72 -15.46 -15.83
C ASP A 516 -8.68 -14.70 -15.01
N VAL A 517 -9.00 -13.47 -14.55
CA VAL A 517 -8.06 -12.60 -13.83
C VAL A 517 -8.37 -12.40 -12.34
N ALA A 518 -9.59 -12.63 -11.89
CA ALA A 518 -9.90 -12.64 -10.46
C ALA A 518 -9.07 -13.72 -9.75
N LEU A 519 -8.64 -13.49 -8.51
CA LEU A 519 -7.90 -14.50 -7.74
C LEU A 519 -8.73 -15.78 -7.61
N VAL A 520 -9.97 -15.63 -7.15
CA VAL A 520 -10.94 -16.73 -7.01
C VAL A 520 -11.59 -17.02 -8.36
N GLN A 521 -11.49 -18.26 -8.79
CA GLN A 521 -11.99 -18.81 -10.05
C GLN A 521 -12.94 -19.97 -9.74
N PRO A 522 -14.01 -20.14 -10.51
CA PRO A 522 -14.90 -21.30 -10.39
C PRO A 522 -14.10 -22.61 -10.54
N ASP A 523 -14.47 -23.62 -9.74
CA ASP A 523 -13.91 -24.98 -9.80
C ASP A 523 -12.39 -25.11 -9.52
N HIS A 524 -11.73 -24.00 -9.16
CA HIS A 524 -10.34 -24.00 -8.74
C HIS A 524 -10.18 -24.39 -7.28
N VAL A 525 -8.98 -24.86 -6.94
CA VAL A 525 -8.55 -25.22 -5.60
C VAL A 525 -7.34 -24.40 -5.16
N TYR A 526 -7.31 -24.07 -3.89
CA TYR A 526 -6.41 -23.08 -3.32
C TYR A 526 -5.71 -23.63 -2.09
N ARG A 527 -4.50 -23.13 -1.86
CA ARG A 527 -3.78 -23.31 -0.60
C ARG A 527 -3.74 -21.98 0.14
N LEU A 528 -4.18 -22.04 1.39
CA LEU A 528 -4.19 -20.92 2.32
C LEU A 528 -3.01 -21.11 3.26
N ALA A 529 -1.98 -20.26 3.15
CA ALA A 529 -0.73 -20.47 3.88
C ALA A 529 -0.22 -19.22 4.60
N MET A 530 0.58 -19.43 5.64
CA MET A 530 1.21 -18.40 6.44
C MET A 530 2.47 -18.96 7.11
N GLY A 531 3.61 -18.27 6.96
CA GLY A 531 4.86 -18.64 7.64
C GLY A 531 5.31 -20.09 7.42
N GLY A 532 5.15 -20.61 6.20
CA GLY A 532 5.51 -22.00 5.85
C GLY A 532 4.51 -23.07 6.31
N ARG A 533 3.38 -22.68 6.91
CA ARG A 533 2.27 -23.57 7.27
C ARG A 533 1.06 -23.33 6.38
N SER A 534 0.31 -24.39 6.08
CA SER A 534 -0.96 -24.34 5.36
C SER A 534 -2.12 -24.70 6.29
N LEU A 535 -3.26 -24.06 6.04
CA LEU A 535 -4.52 -24.36 6.70
C LEU A 535 -5.03 -25.74 6.27
N GLN A 536 -5.44 -26.57 7.23
CA GLN A 536 -6.06 -27.87 6.97
C GLN A 536 -7.02 -28.26 8.10
N PRO A 537 -7.87 -29.29 7.90
CA PRO A 537 -8.62 -29.91 8.97
C PRO A 537 -7.71 -30.58 10.00
N SER A 538 -8.13 -30.58 11.27
CA SER A 538 -7.63 -31.43 12.35
C SER A 538 -7.83 -32.92 12.03
N ASP A 539 -7.19 -33.80 12.78
CA ASP A 539 -7.21 -35.25 12.50
C ASP A 539 -8.57 -35.90 12.71
N ASP A 540 -9.40 -35.32 13.58
CA ASP A 540 -10.81 -35.67 13.77
C ASP A 540 -11.76 -34.92 12.81
N TRP A 541 -11.23 -34.06 11.94
CA TRP A 541 -11.96 -33.24 10.96
C TRP A 541 -12.96 -32.25 11.58
N SER A 542 -12.85 -31.93 12.86
CA SER A 542 -13.79 -31.04 13.56
C SER A 542 -13.39 -29.56 13.48
N GLN A 543 -12.09 -29.25 13.38
CA GLN A 543 -11.55 -27.89 13.47
C GLN A 543 -10.44 -27.61 12.47
N ALA A 544 -10.19 -26.33 12.20
CA ALA A 544 -9.07 -25.91 11.39
C ALA A 544 -7.78 -25.87 12.23
N VAL A 545 -6.65 -26.25 11.62
CA VAL A 545 -5.30 -26.16 12.20
C VAL A 545 -4.33 -25.72 11.11
N ALA A 546 -3.18 -25.17 11.52
CA ALA A 546 -2.08 -24.84 10.62
C ALA A 546 -0.97 -25.89 10.75
N ARG A 547 -0.59 -26.55 9.66
CA ARG A 547 0.50 -27.55 9.63
C ARG A 547 1.54 -27.17 8.60
N THR A 548 2.74 -27.72 8.69
CA THR A 548 3.78 -27.54 7.65
C THR A 548 3.19 -27.74 6.25
N THR A 549 3.48 -26.80 5.36
CA THR A 549 3.00 -26.87 3.98
C THR A 549 3.54 -28.12 3.29
N ASP A 550 2.63 -28.95 2.82
CA ASP A 550 2.87 -30.13 2.00
C ASP A 550 2.10 -29.97 0.69
N VAL A 551 2.84 -29.75 -0.40
CA VAL A 551 2.29 -29.54 -1.75
C VAL A 551 1.57 -30.78 -2.29
N THR A 552 1.84 -31.97 -1.73
CA THR A 552 1.20 -33.24 -2.11
C THR A 552 -0.06 -33.54 -1.30
N SER A 553 -0.28 -32.81 -0.20
CA SER A 553 -1.42 -33.05 0.70
C SER A 553 -2.72 -32.44 0.18
N ALA A 554 -3.66 -33.31 -0.19
CA ALA A 554 -5.04 -32.94 -0.51
C ALA A 554 -5.78 -32.24 0.65
N ARG A 555 -5.44 -32.59 1.91
CA ARG A 555 -6.08 -32.02 3.11
C ARG A 555 -5.86 -30.51 3.21
N GLN A 556 -4.80 -29.99 2.60
CA GLN A 556 -4.42 -28.57 2.62
C GLN A 556 -5.02 -27.77 1.44
N LEU A 557 -5.88 -28.39 0.63
CA LEU A 557 -6.53 -27.75 -0.51
C LEU A 557 -7.98 -27.37 -0.19
N TRP A 558 -8.36 -26.17 -0.62
CA TRP A 558 -9.64 -25.53 -0.36
C TRP A 558 -10.27 -25.02 -1.66
N SER A 559 -11.53 -25.34 -1.91
CA SER A 559 -12.35 -24.62 -2.88
C SER A 559 -12.84 -23.32 -2.24
N VAL A 560 -12.45 -22.18 -2.81
CA VAL A 560 -12.93 -20.86 -2.38
C VAL A 560 -14.11 -20.49 -3.26
N ARG A 561 -15.32 -20.55 -2.69
CA ARG A 561 -16.57 -20.37 -3.46
C ARG A 561 -17.14 -18.99 -3.23
N LYS A 562 -17.13 -18.17 -4.26
CA LYS A 562 -17.78 -16.86 -4.24
C LYS A 562 -19.31 -17.02 -4.25
N LEU A 563 -20.00 -16.33 -3.37
CA LEU A 563 -21.46 -16.41 -3.22
C LEU A 563 -22.22 -15.32 -4.00
N GLY A 564 -21.51 -14.27 -4.41
CA GLY A 564 -22.06 -13.16 -5.21
C GLY A 564 -21.44 -13.07 -6.61
N ASN A 565 -22.05 -12.24 -7.45
CA ASN A 565 -21.61 -12.01 -8.83
C ASN A 565 -20.87 -10.67 -9.01
N GLY A 566 -20.75 -9.86 -7.96
CA GLY A 566 -20.11 -8.54 -8.03
C GLY A 566 -18.60 -8.62 -7.91
N ASN A 567 -17.91 -7.48 -7.92
CA ASN A 567 -16.45 -7.40 -7.71
C ASN A 567 -16.09 -6.59 -6.47
N GLY A 568 -17.02 -6.46 -5.52
CA GLY A 568 -16.80 -5.64 -4.33
C GLY A 568 -15.74 -6.22 -3.39
N ASN A 569 -15.12 -5.37 -2.57
CA ASN A 569 -14.25 -5.75 -1.46
C ASN A 569 -15.02 -6.35 -0.26
N ARG A 570 -16.34 -6.52 -0.41
CA ARG A 570 -17.29 -7.13 0.54
C ARG A 570 -17.99 -8.36 -0.02
N GLU A 571 -17.53 -8.89 -1.16
CA GLU A 571 -18.02 -10.18 -1.66
C GLU A 571 -17.82 -11.26 -0.59
N ARG A 572 -18.80 -12.17 -0.50
CA ARG A 572 -18.80 -13.26 0.47
C ARG A 572 -18.33 -14.55 -0.18
N TYR A 573 -17.56 -15.31 0.58
CA TYR A 573 -16.94 -16.55 0.14
C TYR A 573 -17.19 -17.66 1.17
N GLU A 574 -17.35 -18.89 0.70
CA GLU A 574 -17.19 -20.09 1.52
C GLU A 574 -15.80 -20.68 1.27
N LEU A 575 -15.14 -21.11 2.35
CA LEU A 575 -13.87 -21.83 2.29
C LEU A 575 -14.16 -23.31 2.53
N VAL A 576 -14.23 -24.10 1.45
CA VAL A 576 -14.68 -25.50 1.48
C VAL A 576 -13.48 -26.42 1.31
N ASN A 577 -13.25 -27.34 2.23
CA ASN A 577 -12.15 -28.30 2.10
C ASN A 577 -12.39 -29.19 0.86
N ALA A 578 -11.37 -29.33 0.02
CA ALA A 578 -11.49 -30.04 -1.27
C ALA A 578 -11.69 -31.55 -1.11
N VAL A 579 -11.38 -32.13 0.05
CA VAL A 579 -11.54 -33.56 0.33
C VAL A 579 -12.87 -33.86 1.00
N SER A 580 -13.18 -33.20 2.12
CA SER A 580 -14.38 -33.51 2.91
C SER A 580 -15.65 -32.80 2.42
N GLY A 581 -15.53 -31.72 1.65
CA GLY A 581 -16.67 -30.87 1.27
C GLY A 581 -17.27 -30.05 2.42
N THR A 582 -16.66 -30.10 3.61
CA THR A 582 -17.05 -29.28 4.77
C THR A 582 -16.42 -27.89 4.67
N ARG A 583 -17.11 -26.88 5.19
CA ARG A 583 -16.69 -25.48 5.12
C ARG A 583 -16.24 -24.95 6.46
N LEU A 584 -15.32 -23.99 6.43
CA LEU A 584 -14.87 -23.27 7.63
C LEU A 584 -15.97 -22.34 8.14
N ALA A 585 -16.23 -22.42 9.44
CA ALA A 585 -17.13 -21.52 10.13
C ALA A 585 -16.54 -21.03 11.45
N ALA A 586 -16.85 -19.79 11.83
CA ALA A 586 -16.55 -19.29 13.17
C ALA A 586 -17.56 -19.84 14.18
N ALA A 587 -17.08 -20.40 15.29
CA ALA A 587 -17.89 -20.88 16.40
C ALA A 587 -17.25 -20.47 17.73
N GLY A 588 -17.68 -19.33 18.28
CA GLY A 588 -16.95 -18.67 19.35
C GLY A 588 -15.53 -18.31 18.88
N ASP A 589 -14.52 -18.69 19.66
CA ASP A 589 -13.10 -18.49 19.33
C ASP A 589 -12.54 -19.58 18.38
N ALA A 590 -13.29 -20.64 18.11
CA ALA A 590 -12.84 -21.72 17.25
C ALA A 590 -13.19 -21.46 15.78
N VAL A 591 -12.37 -22.00 14.87
CA VAL A 591 -12.71 -22.15 13.45
C VAL A 591 -13.00 -23.62 13.19
N VAL A 592 -14.27 -23.96 13.02
CA VAL A 592 -14.77 -25.34 12.91
C VAL A 592 -15.03 -25.74 11.46
N LEU A 593 -15.10 -27.04 11.19
CA LEU A 593 -15.59 -27.57 9.92
C LEU A 593 -17.03 -28.05 10.06
N GLN A 594 -17.90 -27.62 9.15
CA GLN A 594 -19.30 -28.04 9.14
C GLN A 594 -19.86 -28.22 7.73
N SER A 595 -20.96 -28.96 7.59
CA SER A 595 -21.69 -29.12 6.33
C SER A 595 -22.79 -28.07 6.13
N ALA A 596 -23.17 -27.36 7.20
CA ALA A 596 -24.22 -26.34 7.17
C ALA A 596 -23.67 -24.99 6.69
N GLY A 597 -24.50 -24.26 5.93
CA GLY A 597 -24.17 -22.91 5.45
C GLY A 597 -24.50 -21.87 6.51
N GLY A 598 -24.60 -20.61 6.08
CA GLY A 598 -24.99 -19.49 6.94
C GLY A 598 -23.86 -18.49 7.16
N THR A 599 -24.18 -17.37 7.81
CA THR A 599 -23.25 -16.23 7.96
C THR A 599 -21.98 -16.59 8.72
N ALA A 600 -22.04 -17.53 9.67
CA ALA A 600 -20.86 -18.02 10.38
C ALA A 600 -19.88 -18.77 9.47
N ALA A 601 -20.34 -19.33 8.35
CA ALA A 601 -19.53 -20.01 7.33
C ALA A 601 -19.13 -19.12 6.14
N GLN A 602 -19.48 -17.83 6.20
CA GLN A 602 -19.21 -16.86 5.15
C GLN A 602 -18.07 -15.94 5.56
N TRP A 603 -17.14 -15.73 4.64
CA TRP A 603 -15.93 -14.95 4.84
C TRP A 603 -15.81 -13.88 3.77
N ILE A 604 -15.33 -12.70 4.16
CA ILE A 604 -14.96 -11.61 3.25
C ILE A 604 -13.44 -11.64 3.12
N MET A 605 -12.93 -11.74 1.89
CA MET A 605 -11.50 -11.65 1.62
C MET A 605 -11.09 -10.19 1.52
N SER A 606 -10.08 -9.77 2.29
CA SER A 606 -9.64 -8.38 2.40
C SER A 606 -8.12 -8.27 2.22
N THR A 607 -7.62 -7.31 1.44
CA THR A 607 -6.20 -7.20 1.08
C THR A 607 -5.77 -5.75 0.89
N THR A 608 -4.48 -5.46 1.09
CA THR A 608 -3.86 -4.18 0.72
C THR A 608 -3.21 -4.22 -0.68
N GLY A 609 -3.22 -5.38 -1.35
CA GLY A 609 -2.58 -5.59 -2.64
C GLY A 609 -1.19 -6.23 -2.59
N ASP A 610 -0.62 -6.46 -1.39
CA ASP A 610 0.72 -7.00 -1.21
C ASP A 610 0.83 -8.54 -1.27
N GLY A 611 -0.16 -9.19 -1.90
CA GLY A 611 -0.22 -10.65 -2.04
C GLY A 611 -0.77 -11.41 -0.82
N THR A 612 -1.08 -10.71 0.28
CA THR A 612 -1.68 -11.32 1.47
C THR A 612 -3.16 -10.94 1.65
N TRP A 613 -3.89 -11.79 2.37
CA TRP A 613 -5.34 -11.66 2.60
C TRP A 613 -5.69 -11.90 4.06
N THR A 614 -6.66 -11.15 4.57
CA THR A 614 -7.41 -11.50 5.78
C THR A 614 -8.76 -12.07 5.38
N PHE A 615 -9.32 -12.94 6.24
CA PHE A 615 -10.63 -13.55 6.05
C PHE A 615 -11.56 -13.07 7.18
N VAL A 616 -12.43 -12.10 6.88
CA VAL A 616 -13.36 -11.50 7.85
C VAL A 616 -14.65 -12.31 7.91
N ASN A 617 -15.00 -12.85 9.07
CA ASN A 617 -16.23 -13.61 9.24
C ASN A 617 -17.46 -12.71 9.13
N ALA A 618 -18.45 -13.10 8.33
CA ALA A 618 -19.62 -12.28 8.07
C ALA A 618 -20.65 -12.27 9.22
N ALA A 619 -20.54 -13.18 10.20
CA ALA A 619 -21.40 -13.18 11.39
C ALA A 619 -20.77 -12.45 12.58
N THR A 620 -19.47 -12.62 12.79
CA THR A 620 -18.80 -12.15 14.02
C THR A 620 -17.83 -10.99 13.80
N GLY A 621 -17.43 -10.72 12.55
CA GLY A 621 -16.36 -9.77 12.23
C GLY A 621 -14.96 -10.24 12.64
N ALA A 622 -14.82 -11.45 13.20
CA ALA A 622 -13.53 -12.03 13.55
C ALA A 622 -12.74 -12.48 12.31
N LEU A 623 -11.41 -12.51 12.42
CA LEU A 623 -10.49 -13.00 11.40
C LEU A 623 -10.01 -14.41 11.72
N ILE A 624 -9.69 -15.17 10.68
CA ILE A 624 -8.90 -16.40 10.83
C ILE A 624 -7.48 -16.01 11.27
N ASP A 625 -7.16 -16.29 12.52
CA ASP A 625 -5.86 -16.09 13.14
C ASP A 625 -5.15 -17.43 13.34
N SER A 626 -3.84 -17.47 13.13
CA SER A 626 -3.03 -18.64 13.43
C SER A 626 -1.82 -18.29 14.30
N THR A 627 -1.76 -18.91 15.49
CA THR A 627 -0.63 -18.80 16.42
C THR A 627 0.00 -20.17 16.57
N GLY A 628 1.14 -20.38 15.92
CA GLY A 628 1.76 -21.70 15.80
C GLY A 628 0.93 -22.62 14.91
N GLU A 629 0.42 -23.71 15.47
CA GLU A 629 -0.45 -24.66 14.77
C GLU A 629 -1.94 -24.45 15.07
N THR A 630 -2.24 -23.65 16.09
CA THR A 630 -3.61 -23.33 16.51
C THR A 630 -4.21 -22.30 15.58
N VAL A 631 -5.41 -22.58 15.08
CA VAL A 631 -6.23 -21.64 14.30
C VAL A 631 -7.44 -21.24 15.12
N SER A 632 -7.73 -19.94 15.15
CA SER A 632 -8.83 -19.38 15.93
C SER A 632 -9.51 -18.22 15.21
N ALA A 633 -10.74 -17.92 15.60
CA ALA A 633 -11.46 -16.72 15.17
C ALA A 633 -11.17 -15.61 16.18
N LYS A 634 -10.44 -14.56 15.77
CA LYS A 634 -10.02 -13.47 16.67
C LYS A 634 -10.35 -12.09 16.10
N THR A 635 -10.52 -11.10 16.96
CA THR A 635 -10.72 -9.71 16.53
C THR A 635 -9.56 -9.23 15.64
N PRO A 636 -9.80 -8.31 14.69
CA PRO A 636 -8.73 -7.77 13.86
C PRO A 636 -7.59 -7.12 14.67
N THR A 637 -6.34 -7.47 14.36
CA THR A 637 -5.14 -6.95 15.05
C THR A 637 -4.13 -6.28 14.11
N SER A 638 -4.33 -6.38 12.79
CA SER A 638 -3.34 -6.02 11.75
C SER A 638 -2.03 -6.82 11.85
N GLY A 639 -1.99 -7.85 12.70
CA GLY A 639 -0.83 -8.69 12.94
C GLY A 639 -0.60 -9.70 11.82
N ALA A 640 0.66 -10.12 11.66
CA ALA A 640 1.05 -11.10 10.66
C ALA A 640 0.31 -12.45 10.81
N SER A 641 -0.13 -12.80 12.03
CA SER A 641 -0.87 -14.04 12.34
C SER A 641 -2.24 -14.14 11.66
N GLN A 642 -2.75 -13.05 11.08
CA GLN A 642 -4.05 -12.98 10.38
C GLN A 642 -3.87 -12.84 8.87
N ARG A 643 -2.64 -12.83 8.36
CA ARG A 643 -2.30 -12.55 6.96
C ARG A 643 -1.92 -13.83 6.23
N TRP A 644 -2.79 -14.25 5.33
CA TRP A 644 -2.68 -15.50 4.59
C TRP A 644 -2.29 -15.23 3.13
N THR A 645 -1.37 -16.02 2.60
CA THR A 645 -1.18 -16.16 1.16
C THR A 645 -2.24 -17.12 0.61
N VAL A 646 -2.70 -16.82 -0.61
CA VAL A 646 -3.72 -17.62 -1.30
C VAL A 646 -3.14 -18.02 -2.64
N ALA A 647 -2.65 -19.26 -2.73
CA ALA A 647 -2.07 -19.81 -3.95
C ALA A 647 -3.12 -20.63 -4.71
N ASP A 648 -3.26 -20.40 -6.02
CA ASP A 648 -4.08 -21.23 -6.91
C ASP A 648 -3.29 -22.51 -7.24
N GLU A 649 -3.77 -23.64 -6.76
CA GLU A 649 -3.16 -24.97 -6.91
C GLU A 649 -3.88 -25.81 -7.96
N THR A 650 -4.66 -25.16 -8.83
CA THR A 650 -5.35 -25.83 -9.93
C THR A 650 -4.38 -26.10 -11.07
N VAL A 651 -4.13 -27.38 -11.32
CA VAL A 651 -3.31 -27.81 -12.47
C VAL A 651 -4.11 -27.62 -13.75
N LEU A 652 -3.65 -26.72 -14.62
CA LEU A 652 -4.32 -26.42 -15.89
C LEU A 652 -3.92 -27.39 -17.01
N ARG A 653 -2.64 -27.79 -17.00
CA ARG A 653 -2.05 -28.76 -17.95
C ARG A 653 -0.73 -29.27 -17.40
N THR A 654 -0.09 -30.21 -18.09
CA THR A 654 1.31 -30.59 -17.85
C THR A 654 2.20 -30.00 -18.94
N GLN A 655 3.48 -29.79 -18.63
CA GLN A 655 4.48 -29.58 -19.66
C GLN A 655 4.79 -30.88 -20.38
N ASP A 656 5.09 -30.80 -21.67
CA ASP A 656 5.55 -31.95 -22.44
C ASP A 656 6.95 -32.36 -21.95
N ALA A 657 7.14 -33.65 -21.67
CA ALA A 657 8.45 -34.20 -21.37
C ALA A 657 9.23 -34.36 -22.68
N THR A 658 10.46 -33.85 -22.74
CA THR A 658 11.35 -34.07 -23.89
C THR A 658 12.33 -35.17 -23.52
N VAL A 659 12.36 -36.25 -24.30
CA VAL A 659 13.25 -37.40 -24.07
C VAL A 659 14.03 -37.70 -25.34
N PHE A 660 15.28 -38.14 -25.18
CA PHE A 660 16.12 -38.59 -26.27
C PHE A 660 16.51 -40.05 -26.06
N THR A 661 16.54 -40.84 -27.14
CA THR A 661 17.11 -42.18 -27.17
C THR A 661 17.84 -42.44 -28.49
N VAL A 662 18.64 -43.49 -28.55
CA VAL A 662 19.27 -43.96 -29.79
C VAL A 662 18.46 -45.11 -30.40
N PRO A 663 18.63 -45.43 -31.70
CA PRO A 663 17.98 -46.58 -32.31
C PRO A 663 18.21 -47.87 -31.51
N GLU A 664 17.18 -48.72 -31.44
CA GLU A 664 17.17 -50.01 -30.73
C GLU A 664 17.27 -49.91 -29.20
N LEU A 665 17.43 -48.70 -28.64
CA LEU A 665 17.42 -48.46 -27.19
C LEU A 665 16.05 -47.94 -26.75
N ARG A 666 15.40 -48.66 -25.83
CA ARG A 666 14.16 -48.21 -25.20
C ARG A 666 14.42 -46.94 -24.38
N PRO A 667 13.65 -45.85 -24.56
CA PRO A 667 13.84 -44.63 -23.81
C PRO A 667 13.48 -44.82 -22.33
N VAL A 668 14.23 -44.16 -21.44
CA VAL A 668 13.86 -44.01 -20.03
C VAL A 668 12.98 -42.76 -19.91
N LEU A 669 11.68 -42.96 -19.70
CA LEU A 669 10.72 -41.86 -19.50
C LEU A 669 10.74 -41.38 -18.04
N PRO A 670 10.52 -40.08 -17.79
CA PRO A 670 10.54 -39.55 -16.42
C PRO A 670 9.38 -40.08 -15.59
N HIS A 671 9.58 -40.29 -14.29
CA HIS A 671 8.51 -40.72 -13.38
C HIS A 671 7.55 -39.59 -12.99
N THR A 672 7.89 -38.35 -13.34
CA THR A 672 7.06 -37.17 -13.11
C THR A 672 7.00 -36.27 -14.32
N VAL A 673 5.98 -35.41 -14.36
CA VAL A 673 5.87 -34.28 -15.28
C VAL A 673 5.62 -33.00 -14.49
N THR A 674 6.08 -31.86 -15.02
CA THR A 674 5.87 -30.56 -14.38
C THR A 674 4.45 -30.06 -14.68
N PRO A 675 3.59 -29.89 -13.66
CA PRO A 675 2.29 -29.25 -13.85
C PRO A 675 2.45 -27.75 -14.12
N VAL A 676 1.48 -27.21 -14.86
CA VAL A 676 1.37 -25.79 -15.16
C VAL A 676 0.15 -25.24 -14.44
N TYR A 677 0.40 -24.32 -13.54
CA TYR A 677 -0.60 -23.54 -12.82
C TYR A 677 -0.76 -22.18 -13.49
N ARG A 678 -1.65 -21.37 -12.94
CA ARG A 678 -1.92 -20.03 -13.44
C ARG A 678 -0.76 -19.05 -13.26
N ASP A 679 0.09 -19.27 -12.25
CA ASP A 679 1.31 -18.51 -12.00
C ASP A 679 2.55 -19.09 -12.72
N GLY A 680 2.43 -20.24 -13.39
CA GLY A 680 3.49 -20.84 -14.18
C GLY A 680 3.69 -22.34 -13.94
N ALA A 681 4.74 -22.89 -14.57
CA ALA A 681 5.12 -24.28 -14.39
C ALA A 681 5.97 -24.45 -13.12
N ARG A 682 5.54 -25.32 -12.20
CA ARG A 682 6.26 -25.58 -10.94
C ARG A 682 5.91 -26.96 -10.39
N GLY A 683 6.78 -27.52 -9.56
CA GLY A 683 6.53 -28.81 -8.91
C GLY A 683 6.62 -30.01 -9.86
N ALA A 684 6.12 -31.15 -9.39
CA ALA A 684 6.18 -32.43 -10.11
C ALA A 684 4.95 -33.28 -9.78
N LEU A 685 4.31 -33.85 -10.80
CA LEU A 685 3.23 -34.82 -10.66
C LEU A 685 3.69 -36.20 -11.08
N PRO A 686 3.36 -37.27 -10.33
CA PRO A 686 3.61 -38.64 -10.78
C PRO A 686 2.85 -38.92 -12.08
N VAL A 687 3.53 -39.56 -13.03
CA VAL A 687 2.98 -39.93 -14.34
C VAL A 687 3.17 -41.41 -14.62
N VAL A 688 2.16 -42.02 -15.25
CA VAL A 688 2.24 -43.37 -15.81
C VAL A 688 2.18 -43.27 -17.33
N TRP A 689 3.13 -43.87 -18.03
CA TRP A 689 3.25 -43.79 -19.49
C TRP A 689 2.68 -45.02 -20.19
N ASP A 690 1.94 -44.80 -21.27
CA ASP A 690 1.43 -45.84 -22.16
C ASP A 690 2.49 -46.14 -23.24
N LEU A 691 3.48 -46.96 -22.89
CA LEU A 691 4.60 -47.26 -23.78
C LEU A 691 4.15 -48.02 -25.04
N PRO A 692 4.52 -47.56 -26.25
CA PRO A 692 4.29 -48.32 -27.47
C PRO A 692 5.26 -49.51 -27.58
N PRO A 693 5.04 -50.44 -28.54
CA PRO A 693 5.95 -51.56 -28.78
C PRO A 693 7.38 -51.11 -29.13
N ASP A 694 8.38 -51.91 -28.75
CA ASP A 694 9.80 -51.56 -28.91
C ASP A 694 10.24 -51.31 -30.36
N SER A 695 9.52 -51.87 -31.33
CA SER A 695 9.76 -51.63 -32.75
C SER A 695 9.68 -50.14 -33.13
N ARG A 696 9.01 -49.30 -32.33
CA ARG A 696 8.96 -47.84 -32.51
C ARG A 696 10.28 -47.13 -32.22
N TRP A 697 11.23 -47.79 -31.55
CA TRP A 697 12.55 -47.24 -31.22
C TRP A 697 13.63 -47.71 -32.19
N ASN A 698 13.33 -48.65 -33.08
CA ASN A 698 14.34 -49.28 -33.95
C ASN A 698 14.85 -48.34 -35.05
N GLN A 699 14.10 -47.30 -35.40
CA GLN A 699 14.47 -46.38 -36.48
C GLN A 699 14.47 -44.93 -35.99
N PRO A 700 15.40 -44.10 -36.51
CA PRO A 700 15.41 -42.68 -36.22
C PRO A 700 14.08 -41.99 -36.57
N GLY A 701 13.61 -41.11 -35.68
CA GLY A 701 12.35 -40.39 -35.83
C GLY A 701 11.86 -39.81 -34.51
N THR A 702 10.66 -39.24 -34.53
CA THR A 702 9.98 -38.71 -33.34
C THR A 702 8.80 -39.60 -32.98
N VAL A 703 8.73 -40.02 -31.72
CA VAL A 703 7.63 -40.82 -31.18
C VAL A 703 6.96 -40.05 -30.04
N ARG A 704 5.64 -39.89 -30.14
CA ARG A 704 4.82 -39.27 -29.10
C ARG A 704 4.26 -40.35 -28.19
N VAL A 705 4.66 -40.36 -26.92
CA VAL A 705 4.16 -41.30 -25.91
C VAL A 705 3.17 -40.58 -25.01
N ARG A 706 1.95 -41.09 -24.94
CA ARG A 706 0.91 -40.55 -24.05
C ARG A 706 1.10 -41.12 -22.64
N GLY A 707 0.74 -40.33 -21.64
CA GLY A 707 0.72 -40.77 -20.25
C GLY A 707 -0.40 -40.10 -19.48
N THR A 708 -0.58 -40.54 -18.24
CA THR A 708 -1.57 -40.01 -17.31
C THR A 708 -0.86 -39.56 -16.04
N ALA A 709 -0.85 -38.25 -15.81
CA ALA A 709 -0.40 -37.65 -14.56
C ALA A 709 -1.52 -37.62 -13.52
N THR A 710 -1.18 -37.67 -12.23
CA THR A 710 -2.16 -37.62 -11.13
C THR A 710 -1.84 -36.48 -10.18
N ASP A 711 -2.80 -35.59 -9.92
CA ASP A 711 -2.62 -34.51 -8.96
C ASP A 711 -2.93 -34.93 -7.50
N ALA A 712 -2.73 -34.01 -6.54
CA ALA A 712 -2.95 -34.27 -5.12
C ALA A 712 -4.40 -34.70 -4.79
N LEU A 713 -5.39 -34.30 -5.59
CA LEU A 713 -6.79 -34.68 -5.43
C LEU A 713 -7.13 -35.99 -6.16
N GLY A 714 -6.14 -36.65 -6.77
CA GLY A 714 -6.33 -37.87 -7.56
C GLY A 714 -6.86 -37.62 -8.97
N ARG A 715 -6.99 -36.36 -9.41
CA ARG A 715 -7.46 -36.04 -10.76
C ARG A 715 -6.43 -36.49 -11.78
N LYS A 716 -6.90 -37.11 -12.85
CA LYS A 716 -6.08 -37.63 -13.95
C LYS A 716 -5.94 -36.56 -15.03
N LEU A 717 -4.70 -36.26 -15.39
CA LEU A 717 -4.33 -35.24 -16.36
C LEU A 717 -3.58 -35.90 -17.53
N PRO A 718 -3.87 -35.53 -18.78
CA PRO A 718 -3.10 -36.03 -19.92
C PRO A 718 -1.67 -35.51 -19.84
N ALA A 719 -0.71 -36.39 -20.06
CA ALA A 719 0.71 -36.08 -20.19
C ALA A 719 1.23 -36.56 -21.56
N LEU A 720 2.28 -35.88 -22.05
CA LEU A 720 2.91 -36.21 -23.31
C LEU A 720 4.43 -36.22 -23.13
N ALA A 721 5.07 -37.30 -23.58
CA ALA A 721 6.51 -37.34 -23.80
C ALA A 721 6.78 -37.34 -25.31
N VAL A 722 7.63 -36.42 -25.75
CA VAL A 722 8.16 -36.35 -27.11
C VAL A 722 9.53 -37.01 -27.10
N VAL A 723 9.59 -38.26 -27.57
CA VAL A 723 10.83 -39.04 -27.66
C VAL A 723 11.45 -38.83 -29.02
N THR A 724 12.67 -38.31 -29.06
CA THR A 724 13.49 -38.25 -30.27
C THR A 724 14.42 -39.46 -30.30
N VAL A 725 14.29 -40.28 -31.35
CA VAL A 725 15.19 -41.40 -31.66
C VAL A 725 16.17 -40.92 -32.71
N ASP A 726 17.44 -40.77 -32.37
CA ASP A 726 18.50 -40.40 -33.33
C ASP A 726 19.86 -40.89 -32.85
N THR A 727 20.85 -40.94 -33.74
CA THR A 727 22.23 -41.24 -33.39
C THR A 727 23.00 -39.93 -33.32
N ILE A 728 23.58 -39.61 -32.15
CA ILE A 728 24.40 -38.41 -31.98
C ILE A 728 25.60 -38.46 -32.94
N ALA A 729 25.74 -37.43 -33.76
CA ALA A 729 26.81 -37.30 -34.75
C ALA A 729 27.89 -36.32 -34.29
N SER A 730 27.47 -35.24 -33.63
CA SER A 730 28.34 -34.16 -33.17
C SER A 730 27.73 -33.46 -31.96
N THR A 731 28.49 -32.54 -31.37
CA THR A 731 28.00 -31.61 -30.35
C THR A 731 28.13 -30.19 -30.87
N LEU A 732 27.27 -29.28 -30.40
CA LEU A 732 27.47 -27.85 -30.60
C LEU A 732 28.56 -27.35 -29.64
N PRO A 733 29.49 -26.50 -30.11
CA PRO A 733 30.45 -25.87 -29.22
C PRO A 733 29.73 -25.03 -28.16
N ALA A 734 30.00 -25.30 -26.89
CA ALA A 734 29.60 -24.44 -25.80
C ALA A 734 30.33 -23.09 -25.89
N ARG A 735 29.79 -22.06 -25.25
CA ARG A 735 30.44 -20.76 -25.15
C ARG A 735 30.46 -20.34 -23.69
N ALA A 736 31.61 -19.85 -23.25
CA ALA A 736 31.76 -19.24 -21.94
C ALA A 736 32.67 -18.02 -22.04
N ARG A 737 32.70 -17.23 -20.98
CA ARG A 737 33.62 -16.10 -20.84
C ARG A 737 34.31 -16.17 -19.50
N THR A 738 35.53 -15.69 -19.48
CA THR A 738 36.33 -15.47 -18.28
C THR A 738 37.24 -14.26 -18.50
N TYR A 739 37.96 -13.87 -17.46
CA TYR A 739 39.03 -12.89 -17.55
C TYR A 739 40.37 -13.58 -17.33
N VAL A 740 41.47 -12.88 -17.61
CA VAL A 740 42.84 -13.36 -17.36
C VAL A 740 42.99 -13.89 -15.91
N GLY A 741 43.35 -15.17 -15.78
CA GLY A 741 43.47 -15.88 -14.50
C GLY A 741 42.14 -16.24 -13.82
N GLY A 742 41.01 -15.95 -14.46
CA GLY A 742 39.67 -16.25 -13.99
C GLY A 742 39.21 -17.68 -14.30
N ARG A 743 38.04 -18.06 -13.78
CA ARG A 743 37.45 -19.40 -13.98
C ARG A 743 36.17 -19.28 -14.83
N PRO A 744 36.13 -19.84 -16.05
CA PRO A 744 34.90 -19.84 -16.83
C PRO A 744 33.87 -20.75 -16.20
N ASP A 745 32.61 -20.35 -16.31
CA ASP A 745 31.47 -21.19 -15.97
C ASP A 745 31.15 -22.07 -17.20
N LEU A 746 31.78 -23.25 -17.26
CA LEU A 746 31.54 -24.20 -18.34
C LEU A 746 30.22 -24.96 -18.07
N PRO A 747 29.37 -25.17 -19.08
CA PRO A 747 28.09 -25.81 -18.86
C PRO A 747 28.28 -27.29 -18.52
N ALA A 748 27.44 -27.81 -17.62
CA ALA A 748 27.45 -29.23 -17.25
C ALA A 748 26.93 -30.15 -18.37
N THR A 749 26.31 -29.57 -19.41
CA THR A 749 25.81 -30.27 -20.59
C THR A 749 26.21 -29.56 -21.87
N VAL A 750 26.25 -30.29 -22.98
CA VAL A 750 26.29 -29.74 -24.34
C VAL A 750 25.13 -30.27 -25.18
N THR A 751 24.66 -29.46 -26.11
CA THR A 751 23.67 -29.91 -27.08
C THR A 751 24.33 -30.85 -28.09
N GLY A 752 24.04 -32.14 -27.99
CA GLY A 752 24.31 -33.14 -29.02
C GLY A 752 23.37 -32.97 -30.21
N ILE A 753 23.91 -33.08 -31.42
CA ILE A 753 23.18 -33.05 -32.69
C ILE A 753 23.22 -34.44 -33.31
N GLY A 754 22.04 -35.02 -33.49
CA GLY A 754 21.84 -36.29 -34.17
C GLY A 754 21.99 -36.19 -35.69
N ARG A 755 22.23 -37.33 -36.34
CA ARG A 755 22.40 -37.41 -37.81
C ARG A 755 21.20 -36.90 -38.60
N ARG A 756 20.00 -36.86 -38.00
CA ARG A 756 18.79 -36.31 -38.61
C ARG A 756 18.35 -34.98 -37.99
N GLY A 757 19.25 -34.33 -37.26
CA GLY A 757 19.00 -33.03 -36.62
C GLY A 757 18.26 -33.12 -35.29
N GLY A 758 18.05 -34.32 -34.74
CA GLY A 758 17.59 -34.48 -33.36
C GLY A 758 18.54 -33.80 -32.38
N ARG A 759 18.02 -33.27 -31.27
CA ARG A 759 18.83 -32.56 -30.27
C ARG A 759 18.67 -33.21 -28.90
N ALA A 760 19.76 -33.29 -28.15
CA ALA A 760 19.78 -33.79 -26.79
C ALA A 760 20.77 -33.00 -25.95
N GLU A 761 20.43 -32.68 -24.70
CA GLU A 761 21.42 -32.20 -23.74
C GLU A 761 22.20 -33.39 -23.20
N LEU A 762 23.51 -33.39 -23.40
CA LEU A 762 24.41 -34.49 -23.05
C LEU A 762 25.32 -34.04 -21.90
N PRO A 763 25.35 -34.75 -20.76
CA PRO A 763 26.31 -34.48 -19.69
C PRO A 763 27.73 -34.48 -20.24
N VAL A 764 28.51 -33.45 -19.90
CA VAL A 764 29.87 -33.28 -20.40
C VAL A 764 30.86 -33.20 -19.25
N THR A 765 31.99 -33.88 -19.44
CA THR A 765 33.18 -33.70 -18.61
C THR A 765 34.20 -32.91 -19.42
N TRP A 766 34.57 -31.74 -18.93
CA TRP A 766 35.56 -30.87 -19.56
C TRP A 766 36.98 -31.24 -19.12
N ASP A 767 37.92 -31.20 -20.06
CA ASP A 767 39.34 -31.33 -19.77
C ASP A 767 39.86 -30.04 -19.08
N PRO A 768 40.89 -30.13 -18.23
CA PRO A 768 41.53 -28.95 -17.65
C PRO A 768 42.10 -28.00 -18.72
N ALA A 769 41.92 -26.69 -18.53
CA ALA A 769 42.47 -25.64 -19.39
C ALA A 769 42.92 -24.43 -18.55
N VAL A 770 43.81 -23.61 -19.12
CA VAL A 770 44.39 -22.41 -18.48
C VAL A 770 43.95 -21.16 -19.27
N PHE A 771 43.72 -20.04 -18.56
CA PHE A 771 43.13 -18.81 -19.12
C PHE A 771 43.98 -17.57 -18.78
N ASP A 772 45.29 -17.65 -19.01
CA ASP A 772 46.25 -16.63 -18.57
C ASP A 772 46.53 -15.53 -19.61
N GLU A 773 46.03 -15.70 -20.84
CA GLU A 773 46.22 -14.74 -21.94
C GLU A 773 44.88 -14.29 -22.54
N LEU A 774 44.84 -13.03 -22.99
CA LEU A 774 43.69 -12.47 -23.71
C LEU A 774 43.45 -13.21 -25.02
N GLY A 775 42.17 -13.41 -25.38
CA GLY A 775 41.80 -14.03 -26.64
C GLY A 775 40.74 -15.12 -26.47
N THR A 776 40.86 -16.20 -27.23
CA THR A 776 39.89 -17.30 -27.21
C THR A 776 40.59 -18.63 -26.98
N VAL A 777 40.17 -19.36 -25.95
CA VAL A 777 40.67 -20.70 -25.60
C VAL A 777 39.61 -21.72 -25.96
N THR A 778 39.98 -22.73 -26.75
CA THR A 778 39.10 -23.89 -27.00
C THR A 778 39.37 -24.95 -25.94
N VAL A 779 38.38 -25.21 -25.09
CA VAL A 779 38.41 -26.29 -24.09
C VAL A 779 37.79 -27.54 -24.69
N THR A 780 38.48 -28.67 -24.62
CA THR A 780 37.95 -29.97 -25.04
C THR A 780 37.23 -30.67 -23.91
N GLY A 781 36.32 -31.57 -24.23
CA GLY A 781 35.64 -32.41 -23.27
C GLY A 781 35.00 -33.62 -23.93
N ARG A 782 34.37 -34.47 -23.11
CA ARG A 782 33.63 -35.64 -23.57
C ARG A 782 32.20 -35.61 -23.07
N ALA A 783 31.25 -35.65 -23.99
CA ALA A 783 29.82 -35.71 -23.73
C ALA A 783 29.34 -37.15 -23.77
N GLN A 784 28.58 -37.57 -22.77
CA GLN A 784 28.02 -38.92 -22.67
C GLN A 784 26.63 -38.99 -23.32
N VAL A 785 26.47 -39.93 -24.25
CA VAL A 785 25.19 -40.27 -24.88
C VAL A 785 24.43 -41.27 -23.99
N VAL A 786 23.11 -41.33 -24.12
CA VAL A 786 22.21 -42.17 -23.32
C VAL A 786 22.50 -43.68 -23.37
N ASP A 787 23.16 -44.17 -24.42
CA ASP A 787 23.63 -45.56 -24.55
C ASP A 787 25.00 -45.80 -23.86
N GLY A 788 25.55 -44.78 -23.22
CA GLY A 788 26.86 -44.79 -22.55
C GLY A 788 28.04 -44.47 -23.48
N SER A 789 27.83 -44.31 -24.79
CA SER A 789 28.88 -43.91 -25.72
C SER A 789 29.33 -42.45 -25.48
N MET A 790 30.55 -42.11 -25.89
CA MET A 790 31.14 -40.79 -25.67
C MET A 790 31.38 -40.07 -27.00
N VAL A 791 30.98 -38.80 -27.07
CA VAL A 791 31.18 -37.92 -28.23
C VAL A 791 32.05 -36.74 -27.81
N ALA A 792 32.93 -36.28 -28.71
CA ALA A 792 33.77 -35.12 -28.45
C ALA A 792 32.89 -33.87 -28.23
N ALA A 793 33.25 -33.06 -27.25
CA ALA A 793 32.65 -31.77 -26.95
C ALA A 793 33.72 -30.69 -26.95
N THR A 794 33.34 -29.47 -27.36
CA THR A 794 34.22 -28.30 -27.29
C THR A 794 33.48 -27.12 -26.64
N ALA A 795 34.20 -26.30 -25.90
CA ALA A 795 33.74 -25.02 -25.42
C ALA A 795 34.71 -23.93 -25.89
N VAL A 796 34.17 -22.84 -26.42
CA VAL A 796 34.93 -21.67 -26.81
C VAL A 796 34.83 -20.67 -25.65
N VAL A 797 35.96 -20.46 -24.96
CA VAL A 797 36.07 -19.54 -23.83
C VAL A 797 36.74 -18.25 -24.28
N GLU A 798 36.01 -17.15 -24.25
CA GLU A 798 36.59 -15.82 -24.47
C GLU A 798 37.24 -15.32 -23.17
N VAL A 799 38.51 -14.93 -23.24
CA VAL A 799 39.30 -14.40 -22.14
C VAL A 799 39.50 -12.91 -22.35
N THR A 800 38.93 -12.10 -21.46
CA THR A 800 38.99 -10.64 -21.54
C THR A 800 39.84 -10.04 -20.42
N GLU A 801 40.05 -8.72 -20.48
CA GLU A 801 40.46 -7.98 -19.29
C GLU A 801 39.33 -8.04 -18.23
N PRO A 802 39.66 -8.06 -16.92
CA PRO A 802 38.64 -8.03 -15.88
C PRO A 802 38.07 -6.61 -15.70
N VAL A 803 36.75 -6.51 -15.56
CA VAL A 803 36.04 -5.32 -15.09
C VAL A 803 35.49 -5.53 -13.68
N GLU A 804 35.22 -4.46 -12.95
CA GLU A 804 34.49 -4.53 -11.68
C GLU A 804 32.98 -4.50 -11.93
N VAL A 805 32.25 -5.47 -11.36
CA VAL A 805 30.78 -5.47 -11.34
C VAL A 805 30.27 -5.64 -9.92
N ASN A 806 29.16 -5.00 -9.59
CA ASN A 806 28.48 -5.22 -8.32
C ASN A 806 27.76 -6.58 -8.37
N ALA A 807 28.19 -7.51 -7.53
CA ALA A 807 27.64 -8.86 -7.42
C ALA A 807 26.41 -8.94 -6.50
N ALA A 808 26.14 -7.91 -5.67
CA ALA A 808 25.04 -7.93 -4.70
C ALA A 808 23.62 -8.05 -5.33
N PRO A 809 23.31 -7.37 -6.46
CA PRO A 809 21.96 -7.41 -7.06
C PRO A 809 21.56 -8.75 -7.69
N ASP A 810 22.48 -9.73 -7.80
CA ASP A 810 22.18 -11.05 -8.34
C ASP A 810 21.13 -11.74 -7.44
N PRO A 811 19.95 -12.13 -7.96
CA PRO A 811 18.86 -12.69 -7.15
C PRO A 811 19.23 -14.02 -6.48
N ALA A 812 20.24 -14.73 -6.98
CA ALA A 812 20.75 -15.95 -6.35
C ALA A 812 21.66 -15.68 -5.14
N VAL A 813 22.04 -14.42 -4.89
CA VAL A 813 22.72 -14.01 -3.66
C VAL A 813 21.71 -13.97 -2.52
N ALA A 814 22.07 -14.48 -1.34
CA ALA A 814 21.24 -14.34 -0.15
C ALA A 814 21.79 -13.22 0.75
N VAL A 815 20.92 -12.36 1.26
CA VAL A 815 21.29 -11.27 2.17
C VAL A 815 20.67 -11.49 3.53
N ALA A 816 21.48 -11.40 4.58
CA ALA A 816 21.01 -11.53 5.95
C ALA A 816 21.67 -10.47 6.85
N ALA A 817 20.94 -10.05 7.88
CA ALA A 817 21.44 -9.19 8.94
C ALA A 817 21.29 -9.90 10.29
N THR A 818 22.20 -9.66 11.23
CA THR A 818 22.10 -10.21 12.60
C THR A 818 20.87 -9.69 13.35
N TYR A 819 20.43 -8.48 13.03
CA TYR A 819 19.16 -7.90 13.48
C TYR A 819 18.62 -6.96 12.39
N THR A 820 17.31 -6.77 12.33
CA THR A 820 16.67 -5.78 11.47
C THR A 820 15.49 -5.17 12.22
N GLU A 821 15.36 -3.84 12.18
CA GLU A 821 14.22 -3.12 12.72
C GLU A 821 12.92 -3.56 12.04
N SER A 822 11.85 -3.73 12.82
CA SER A 822 10.52 -4.06 12.29
C SER A 822 10.07 -3.05 11.25
N GLY A 823 9.72 -3.52 10.05
CA GLY A 823 9.36 -2.68 8.89
C GLY A 823 10.49 -2.48 7.87
N TYR A 824 11.71 -2.93 8.18
CA TYR A 824 12.84 -2.94 7.25
C TYR A 824 13.23 -4.36 6.83
N SER A 825 14.05 -4.48 5.79
CA SER A 825 14.59 -5.76 5.32
C SER A 825 16.02 -5.57 4.81
N ALA A 826 16.91 -6.51 5.13
CA ALA A 826 18.27 -6.53 4.58
C ALA A 826 18.27 -6.72 3.05
N GLU A 827 17.20 -7.28 2.48
CA GLU A 827 17.03 -7.45 1.03
C GLU A 827 17.05 -6.13 0.25
N ARG A 828 16.66 -5.03 0.90
CA ARG A 828 16.68 -3.71 0.26
C ARG A 828 18.09 -3.15 0.06
N LEU A 829 19.12 -3.73 0.70
CA LEU A 829 20.52 -3.28 0.57
C LEU A 829 21.21 -3.65 -0.74
N ARG A 830 20.48 -4.26 -1.67
CA ARG A 830 20.96 -4.68 -2.99
C ARG A 830 20.04 -4.26 -4.12
N ASN A 831 19.15 -3.29 -3.88
CA ASN A 831 18.15 -2.85 -4.85
C ASN A 831 18.68 -1.74 -5.77
N GLY A 832 19.92 -1.27 -5.53
CA GLY A 832 20.57 -0.22 -6.30
C GLY A 832 20.12 1.20 -5.93
N VAL A 833 19.34 1.37 -4.86
CA VAL A 833 18.85 2.67 -4.38
C VAL A 833 19.71 3.13 -3.20
N ILE A 834 20.69 3.97 -3.49
CA ILE A 834 21.72 4.38 -2.50
C ILE A 834 21.22 5.41 -1.47
N ASP A 835 20.12 6.12 -1.74
CA ASP A 835 19.65 7.27 -0.97
C ASP A 835 18.38 7.02 -0.13
N GLU A 836 17.89 5.78 -0.08
CA GLU A 836 16.77 5.40 0.79
C GLU A 836 17.25 4.87 2.15
N LYS A 837 16.37 4.90 3.17
CA LYS A 837 16.59 4.13 4.40
C LYS A 837 16.20 2.67 4.13
N ALA A 838 17.05 1.92 3.43
CA ALA A 838 16.77 0.53 3.05
C ALA A 838 16.73 -0.41 4.26
N TRP A 839 17.65 -0.20 5.21
CA TRP A 839 17.79 -1.04 6.39
C TRP A 839 18.09 -0.23 7.64
N SER A 840 17.65 -0.72 8.79
CA SER A 840 17.98 -0.18 10.11
C SER A 840 18.14 -1.27 11.15
N ASN A 841 19.01 -1.06 12.14
CA ASN A 841 19.06 -1.87 13.37
C ASN A 841 18.44 -1.18 14.59
N TRP A 842 17.66 -0.10 14.41
CA TRP A 842 17.09 0.60 15.55
C TRP A 842 16.15 -0.32 16.35
N ARG A 843 16.24 -0.19 17.67
CA ARG A 843 15.33 -0.84 18.64
C ARG A 843 15.10 0.05 19.85
N SER A 844 13.95 -0.11 20.50
CA SER A 844 13.72 0.51 21.81
C SER A 844 14.60 -0.13 22.89
N GLY A 845 14.95 0.64 23.93
CA GLY A 845 15.82 0.19 25.02
C GLY A 845 17.30 0.09 24.61
N THR A 846 17.97 -0.98 25.05
CA THR A 846 19.39 -1.23 24.80
C THR A 846 19.69 -1.36 23.31
N LYS A 847 20.45 -0.43 22.76
CA LYS A 847 20.87 -0.43 21.35
C LYS A 847 21.91 -1.52 21.09
N ASN A 848 21.90 -2.07 19.88
CA ASN A 848 22.94 -3.01 19.46
C ASN A 848 24.23 -2.22 19.18
N PRO A 849 25.36 -2.54 19.83
CA PRO A 849 26.62 -1.82 19.61
C PRO A 849 27.25 -2.16 18.24
N ALA A 850 26.87 -3.29 17.66
CA ALA A 850 27.29 -3.72 16.33
C ALA A 850 26.24 -4.65 15.72
N ASP A 851 26.18 -4.68 14.40
CA ASP A 851 25.42 -5.66 13.62
C ASP A 851 26.19 -6.02 12.34
N THR A 852 25.91 -7.19 11.77
CA THR A 852 26.62 -7.71 10.60
C THR A 852 25.65 -7.94 9.46
N ILE A 853 25.98 -7.44 8.27
CA ILE A 853 25.28 -7.75 7.01
C ILE A 853 26.09 -8.78 6.24
N THR A 854 25.48 -9.88 5.85
CA THR A 854 26.12 -11.00 5.14
C THR A 854 25.49 -11.19 3.76
N PHE A 855 26.32 -11.20 2.72
CA PHE A 855 25.97 -11.61 1.37
C PHE A 855 26.57 -12.99 1.10
N THR A 856 25.73 -13.96 0.76
CA THR A 856 26.15 -15.34 0.43
C THR A 856 26.01 -15.55 -1.07
N PHE A 857 27.10 -15.92 -1.74
CA PHE A 857 27.12 -16.12 -3.18
C PHE A 857 26.79 -17.56 -3.54
N PRO A 858 26.09 -17.79 -4.66
CA PRO A 858 25.83 -19.14 -5.18
C PRO A 858 27.10 -19.85 -5.66
N LYS A 859 28.15 -19.07 -5.99
CA LYS A 859 29.48 -19.57 -6.37
C LYS A 859 30.56 -18.63 -5.89
N ALA A 860 31.79 -19.13 -5.76
CA ALA A 860 32.92 -18.32 -5.32
C ALA A 860 33.16 -17.14 -6.30
N ARG A 861 33.44 -15.95 -5.75
CA ARG A 861 33.69 -14.71 -6.50
C ARG A 861 35.05 -14.13 -6.11
N ASP A 862 35.76 -13.58 -7.10
CA ASP A 862 37.00 -12.82 -6.86
C ASP A 862 36.63 -11.38 -6.49
N LEU A 863 36.40 -11.15 -5.20
CA LEU A 863 35.96 -9.84 -4.70
C LEU A 863 37.13 -8.84 -4.69
N THR A 864 36.86 -7.60 -5.04
CA THR A 864 37.87 -6.53 -5.08
C THR A 864 37.62 -5.46 -4.01
N ARG A 865 36.36 -5.07 -3.81
CA ARG A 865 35.96 -3.96 -2.95
C ARG A 865 34.54 -4.12 -2.44
N VAL A 866 34.25 -3.59 -1.25
CA VAL A 866 32.88 -3.34 -0.77
C VAL A 866 32.66 -1.84 -0.64
N ALA A 867 31.55 -1.32 -1.17
CA ALA A 867 31.13 0.05 -0.94
C ALA A 867 29.84 0.07 -0.10
N VAL A 868 29.89 0.72 1.06
CA VAL A 868 28.77 0.83 1.99
C VAL A 868 28.18 2.23 1.91
N HIS A 869 26.91 2.32 1.52
CA HIS A 869 26.13 3.55 1.50
C HIS A 869 25.30 3.63 2.77
N SER A 870 25.76 4.45 3.72
CA SER A 870 25.05 4.74 4.96
C SER A 870 23.91 5.73 4.72
N TYR A 871 22.78 5.53 5.37
CA TYR A 871 21.68 6.48 5.38
C TYR A 871 21.76 7.31 6.66
N ARG A 872 21.62 8.64 6.57
CA ARG A 872 21.59 9.51 7.76
C ARG A 872 20.16 9.65 8.26
N ASP A 873 19.91 9.22 9.49
CA ASP A 873 18.58 9.24 10.11
C ASP A 873 18.57 10.23 11.29
N GLY A 874 18.15 11.47 11.00
CA GLY A 874 18.34 12.62 11.90
C GLY A 874 19.82 12.86 12.21
N ASP A 875 20.15 12.97 13.49
CA ASP A 875 21.54 13.12 13.97
C ASP A 875 22.29 11.78 14.11
N GLY A 876 21.62 10.64 13.84
CA GLY A 876 22.13 9.29 14.05
C GLY A 876 22.28 8.46 12.76
N GLY A 877 22.43 7.14 12.94
CA GLY A 877 22.36 6.16 11.85
C GLY A 877 23.69 5.83 11.15
N ILE A 878 24.71 6.69 11.26
CA ILE A 878 26.01 6.46 10.63
C ILE A 878 26.92 5.65 11.57
N ALA A 879 27.49 4.56 11.05
CA ALA A 879 28.44 3.73 11.78
C ALA A 879 29.65 4.55 12.28
N LYS A 880 30.30 4.06 13.35
CA LYS A 880 31.61 4.54 13.81
C LYS A 880 32.72 3.97 12.92
N SER A 881 32.67 2.66 12.72
CA SER A 881 33.65 1.90 11.96
C SER A 881 32.97 0.69 11.33
N LEU A 882 33.65 0.11 10.35
CA LEU A 882 33.26 -1.16 9.76
C LEU A 882 34.47 -2.03 9.47
N LYS A 883 34.24 -3.33 9.29
CA LYS A 883 35.24 -4.31 8.89
C LYS A 883 34.62 -5.31 7.93
N VAL A 884 35.36 -5.67 6.88
CA VAL A 884 34.91 -6.66 5.90
C VAL A 884 35.63 -7.98 6.13
N GLN A 885 34.85 -9.05 6.15
CA GLN A 885 35.34 -10.43 6.22
C GLN A 885 34.78 -11.21 5.05
N VAL A 886 35.56 -12.14 4.53
CA VAL A 886 35.15 -13.03 3.43
C VAL A 886 35.16 -14.47 3.91
N ARG A 887 34.26 -15.28 3.35
CA ARG A 887 34.25 -16.72 3.57
C ARG A 887 34.91 -17.42 2.40
N THR A 888 35.99 -18.13 2.63
CA THR A 888 36.70 -18.90 1.61
C THR A 888 35.91 -20.13 1.16
N ALA A 889 36.40 -20.82 0.13
CA ALA A 889 35.76 -22.02 -0.43
C ALA A 889 35.67 -23.20 0.55
N ASP A 890 36.56 -23.26 1.56
CA ASP A 890 36.54 -24.27 2.63
C ASP A 890 35.57 -23.92 3.78
N GLY A 891 34.84 -22.80 3.66
CA GLY A 891 33.83 -22.36 4.62
C GLY A 891 34.37 -21.53 5.79
N THR A 892 35.68 -21.23 5.84
CA THR A 892 36.27 -20.43 6.92
C THR A 892 36.11 -18.93 6.67
N TRP A 893 35.88 -18.14 7.74
CA TRP A 893 35.81 -16.68 7.66
C TRP A 893 37.20 -16.08 7.93
N ALA A 894 37.67 -15.23 7.02
CA ALA A 894 38.92 -14.50 7.13
C ALA A 894 38.69 -12.99 7.01
N ASP A 895 39.55 -12.21 7.66
CA ASP A 895 39.54 -10.77 7.52
C ASP A 895 40.01 -10.38 6.12
N ALA A 896 39.18 -9.62 5.40
CA ALA A 896 39.52 -9.06 4.08
C ALA A 896 39.89 -7.58 4.15
N SER A 897 39.64 -6.94 5.30
CA SER A 897 40.09 -5.60 5.63
C SER A 897 40.49 -5.48 7.11
N GLY A 898 41.28 -4.47 7.43
CA GLY A 898 41.34 -3.93 8.79
C GLY A 898 40.02 -3.26 9.19
N GLU A 899 39.97 -2.75 10.42
CA GLU A 899 38.87 -1.85 10.83
C GLU A 899 39.02 -0.50 10.12
N VAL A 900 37.95 -0.05 9.46
CA VAL A 900 37.90 1.20 8.69
C VAL A 900 36.97 2.16 9.40
N GLU A 901 37.45 3.36 9.69
CA GLU A 901 36.61 4.43 10.24
C GLU A 901 35.62 4.94 9.18
N VAL A 902 34.36 5.12 9.58
CA VAL A 902 33.32 5.67 8.70
C VAL A 902 33.25 7.18 8.88
N THR A 903 33.71 7.90 7.87
CA THR A 903 33.83 9.38 7.87
C THR A 903 32.76 10.09 7.03
N GLY A 904 31.97 9.35 6.25
CA GLY A 904 30.96 9.89 5.35
C GLY A 904 29.81 8.94 5.08
N VAL A 905 28.89 9.36 4.20
CA VAL A 905 27.73 8.55 3.78
C VAL A 905 28.11 7.39 2.86
N ARG A 906 29.26 7.47 2.18
CA ARG A 906 29.82 6.37 1.39
C ARG A 906 31.17 5.99 1.96
N THR A 907 31.41 4.69 2.15
CA THR A 907 32.70 4.16 2.57
C THR A 907 33.10 3.02 1.65
N ASP A 908 34.23 3.18 0.97
CA ASP A 908 34.82 2.18 0.08
C ASP A 908 35.92 1.40 0.82
N VAL A 909 35.85 0.07 0.78
CA VAL A 909 36.79 -0.84 1.46
C VAL A 909 37.42 -1.76 0.42
N ALA A 910 38.69 -1.52 0.11
CA ALA A 910 39.48 -2.44 -0.72
C ALA A 910 39.74 -3.75 0.04
N LEU A 911 39.65 -4.89 -0.66
CA LEU A 911 39.81 -6.21 -0.07
C LEU A 911 41.19 -6.78 -0.45
N ASN A 912 42.09 -6.95 0.54
CA ASN A 912 43.43 -7.48 0.27
C ASN A 912 44.03 -8.23 1.50
N PRO A 913 44.35 -9.54 1.40
CA PRO A 913 44.09 -10.43 0.26
C PRO A 913 42.60 -10.82 0.18
N SER A 914 42.07 -10.94 -1.04
CA SER A 914 40.71 -11.39 -1.29
C SER A 914 40.73 -12.70 -2.09
N PRO A 915 40.88 -13.86 -1.41
CA PRO A 915 40.75 -15.15 -2.09
C PRO A 915 39.32 -15.31 -2.64
N PRO A 916 39.10 -16.23 -3.60
CA PRO A 916 37.77 -16.54 -4.10
C PRO A 916 36.82 -16.84 -2.93
N ALA A 917 35.77 -16.01 -2.80
CA ALA A 917 34.92 -15.97 -1.62
C ALA A 917 33.51 -16.48 -1.94
N THR A 918 32.96 -17.34 -1.07
CA THR A 918 31.58 -17.86 -1.13
C THR A 918 30.60 -16.98 -0.34
N ALA A 919 31.09 -16.05 0.47
CA ALA A 919 30.30 -15.02 1.13
C ALA A 919 31.19 -13.83 1.51
N VAL A 920 30.57 -12.67 1.71
CA VAL A 920 31.19 -11.51 2.35
C VAL A 920 30.28 -11.04 3.47
N ARG A 921 30.85 -10.55 4.56
CA ARG A 921 30.10 -9.88 5.61
C ARG A 921 30.75 -8.58 6.01
N VAL A 922 29.91 -7.57 6.23
CA VAL A 922 30.29 -6.25 6.71
C VAL A 922 29.87 -6.16 8.17
N VAL A 923 30.87 -6.14 9.06
CA VAL A 923 30.68 -5.95 10.49
C VAL A 923 30.68 -4.46 10.76
N LEU A 924 29.54 -3.90 11.19
CA LEU A 924 29.36 -2.47 11.42
C LEU A 924 29.30 -2.20 12.92
N THR A 925 30.12 -1.25 13.39
CA THR A 925 30.12 -0.81 14.79
C THR A 925 29.36 0.51 14.90
N ALA A 926 28.33 0.57 15.74
CA ALA A 926 27.57 1.78 16.00
C ALA A 926 28.40 2.78 16.84
N ARG A 927 28.06 4.07 16.73
CA ARG A 927 28.54 5.07 17.69
C ARG A 927 27.95 4.80 19.08
N PRO A 928 28.60 5.19 20.19
CA PRO A 928 28.06 5.01 21.53
C PRO A 928 26.62 5.52 21.64
N SER A 929 25.71 4.68 22.16
CA SER A 929 24.27 4.96 22.25
C SER A 929 23.54 5.19 20.91
N GLY A 930 24.21 4.98 19.78
CA GLY A 930 23.68 5.13 18.44
C GLY A 930 23.02 3.88 17.88
N TYR A 931 22.66 3.95 16.61
CA TYR A 931 22.11 2.87 15.80
C TYR A 931 22.65 3.02 14.37
N LEU A 932 22.41 2.01 13.53
CA LEU A 932 22.90 1.88 12.18
C LEU A 932 21.74 1.95 11.19
N THR A 933 21.94 2.70 10.11
CA THR A 933 21.03 2.79 8.96
C THR A 933 21.82 2.82 7.67
N LEU A 934 21.34 2.06 6.69
CA LEU A 934 22.02 1.87 5.41
C LEU A 934 21.03 2.04 4.27
N GLY A 935 21.52 2.55 3.14
CA GLY A 935 20.80 2.59 1.87
C GLY A 935 21.16 1.43 0.95
N GLU A 936 22.44 1.13 0.76
CA GLU A 936 22.89 0.08 -0.16
C GLU A 936 24.26 -0.46 0.27
N ILE A 937 24.56 -1.72 -0.05
CA ILE A 937 25.92 -2.26 -0.02
C ILE A 937 26.25 -2.83 -1.40
N GLU A 938 27.24 -2.24 -2.05
CA GLU A 938 27.79 -2.76 -3.29
C GLU A 938 28.94 -3.72 -2.97
N VAL A 939 28.89 -4.93 -3.52
CA VAL A 939 29.98 -5.90 -3.40
C VAL A 939 30.62 -6.08 -4.77
N LEU A 940 31.78 -5.47 -4.98
CA LEU A 940 32.43 -5.47 -6.27
C LEU A 940 33.32 -6.70 -6.43
N ALA A 941 33.19 -7.34 -7.59
CA ALA A 941 33.94 -8.52 -7.98
C ALA A 941 34.45 -8.39 -9.42
N LYS A 942 35.53 -9.12 -9.74
CA LYS A 942 36.00 -9.25 -11.12
C LYS A 942 34.96 -9.99 -11.97
N ALA A 943 34.74 -9.50 -13.18
CA ALA A 943 33.94 -10.15 -14.21
C ALA A 943 34.57 -9.93 -15.60
N PRO A 944 34.28 -10.79 -16.58
CA PRO A 944 34.70 -10.55 -17.96
C PRO A 944 33.97 -9.34 -18.55
N THR A 945 34.62 -8.64 -19.47
CA THR A 945 34.04 -7.53 -20.23
C THR A 945 32.86 -8.05 -21.08
N PRO A 946 31.70 -7.36 -21.09
CA PRO A 946 30.54 -7.73 -21.90
C PRO A 946 30.78 -7.74 -23.42
#